data_AF-A0A3N5Q9R9-F1
#
_entry.id   AF-A0A3N5Q9R9-F1
#
_cell.length_a   1.000
_cell.length_b   1.000
_cell.length_c   1.000
_cell.angle_alpha   90.00
_cell.angle_beta   90.00
_cell.angle_gamma   90.00
#
_symmetry.space_group_name_H-M   'P 1'
#
loop_
_entity.id
_entity.type
_entity.pdbx_description
1 polymer ?
#
loop_
_entity_poly.entity_id
_entity_poly.type
_entity_poly.pdbx_seq_one_letter_code
_entity_poly.pdbx_strand_id
1 'polypeptide(L)'
;MKNILLFIVLLTSSSFLFAQELTNEEKQIIINNLDSSNILINYPAILQVESHLITEAIPKLESKAQNGDCTGIYLRLLQKLGSTHVQNLAHLAIDSSDKCDDPVETRYDCSKILIELGEYTTAQYIIEYYNAKTSKFLFDITLLPKIIENRPDLQQQAKQIIFDYAQNFRGSSFSRYLANAIITEKYPSEAAPILVNSFRNEPDDAARISSLWYLFVINYSELPSLMKERLLVEPISSYRRTIADSLLKQFGTIENYQFVKDYSTVEQDTIIKSLVESEIVEFIPNVPDSNQSKSELIDLLILTADNCFNINWLSDLAFSNELKNILTTAKTNLQNGDSLACRVRVKAFQDLVDNVYKDSLNTDARFVTIEGWKFLYWNAQYILDRLPEPPANPNLVVNLKNSLGNQIPASNVKYYEGNWKDAVNNGDGTFTVITTRPTVSIRVYYEYASKQVDNVPAQNNTYTFTTVNATVQLKNSLGNLIDQGTVQYYAGAWRSFGTTSNGVSYKELLPINYSFRMTYEYGSVDKQQNLSIDPTVIFQTVNAAVQLKNSIGSLIDAGTVQYYAGAWRSFGTTSNGVAYKELLPANYSFRMTYEFVSNDKQQNLSTNPVVDFSTVLCSVKVSKTNNNEPINNAAVKYYSGAWRNLGTTNTDGITTKELLPANFSFRATYGSVSLDKLQDISVNNLVEILLNVP
;
A
#
# COMPACT_ATOMS: atom_id res chain seq x y z
N MET A 1 23.57 -23.47 9.68
CA MET A 1 23.18 -24.89 9.74
C MET A 1 24.25 -25.67 10.49
N LYS A 2 24.08 -25.83 11.80
CA LYS A 2 24.83 -26.79 12.63
C LYS A 2 23.78 -27.47 13.51
N ASN A 3 23.88 -28.78 13.63
CA ASN A 3 22.89 -29.76 14.11
C ASN A 3 22.16 -30.46 12.95
N ILE A 4 22.90 -31.34 12.27
CA ILE A 4 22.30 -32.45 11.53
C ILE A 4 21.68 -33.36 12.60
N LEU A 5 20.37 -33.26 12.78
CA LEU A 5 19.60 -34.28 13.49
C LEU A 5 19.61 -35.52 12.60
N LEU A 6 20.34 -36.54 13.03
CA LEU A 6 20.27 -37.87 12.46
C LEU A 6 18.82 -38.35 12.62
N PHE A 7 18.00 -38.25 11.57
CA PHE A 7 16.66 -38.84 11.55
C PHE A 7 16.83 -40.35 11.40
N ILE A 8 17.12 -41.01 12.52
CA ILE A 8 16.91 -42.45 12.63
C ILE A 8 15.41 -42.64 12.57
N VAL A 9 14.91 -43.16 11.45
CA VAL A 9 13.57 -43.73 11.38
C VAL A 9 13.57 -44.95 12.31
N LEU A 10 13.35 -44.70 13.59
CA LEU A 10 12.87 -45.69 14.53
C LEU A 10 11.44 -46.00 14.08
N LEU A 11 11.32 -47.00 13.21
CA LEU A 11 10.09 -47.77 13.06
C LEU A 11 9.85 -48.50 14.39
N THR A 12 9.44 -47.74 15.42
CA THR A 12 8.72 -48.33 16.54
C THR A 12 7.30 -48.50 16.03
N SER A 13 7.02 -49.68 15.49
CA SER A 13 5.66 -50.20 15.48
C SER A 13 5.23 -50.32 16.93
N SER A 14 4.72 -49.24 17.51
CA SER A 14 3.99 -49.25 18.77
C SER A 14 2.59 -49.78 18.48
N SER A 15 2.53 -51.04 18.06
CA SER A 15 1.39 -51.89 18.34
C SER A 15 1.40 -52.12 19.85
N PHE A 16 0.82 -51.19 20.62
CA PHE A 16 0.29 -51.49 21.94
C PHE A 16 -0.89 -52.45 21.74
N LEU A 17 -0.56 -53.71 21.51
CA LEU A 17 -1.44 -54.80 21.88
C LEU A 17 -1.46 -54.79 23.40
N PHE A 18 -2.64 -54.55 23.98
CA PHE A 18 -2.89 -54.81 25.40
C PHE A 18 -2.56 -56.29 25.65
N ALA A 19 -1.32 -56.56 26.06
CA ALA A 19 -0.92 -57.88 26.52
C ALA A 19 -1.69 -58.10 27.82
N GLN A 20 -2.56 -59.11 27.82
CA GLN A 20 -3.28 -59.53 29.02
C GLN A 20 -2.28 -59.71 30.17
N GLU A 21 -2.58 -59.13 31.33
CA GLU A 21 -1.70 -59.19 32.50
C GLU A 21 -1.64 -60.66 32.95
N LEU A 22 -0.50 -61.30 32.77
CA LEU A 22 -0.31 -62.71 33.10
C LEU A 22 -0.39 -62.91 34.61
N THR A 23 -1.14 -63.91 35.03
CA THR A 23 -1.13 -64.40 36.42
C THR A 23 0.23 -64.98 36.79
N ASN A 24 0.52 -65.07 38.09
CA ASN A 24 1.76 -65.70 38.58
C ASN A 24 1.90 -67.16 38.13
N GLU A 25 0.78 -67.89 37.99
CA GLU A 25 0.76 -69.27 37.52
C GLU A 25 1.13 -69.35 36.04
N GLU A 26 0.57 -68.47 35.20
CA GLU A 26 0.90 -68.40 33.77
C GLU A 26 2.36 -68.01 33.55
N LYS A 27 2.89 -67.02 34.30
CA LYS A 27 4.31 -66.66 34.29
C LYS A 27 5.19 -67.87 34.64
N GLN A 28 4.82 -68.65 35.66
CA GLN A 28 5.59 -69.80 36.08
C GLN A 28 5.57 -70.92 35.03
N ILE A 29 4.44 -71.14 34.35
CA ILE A 29 4.35 -72.07 33.21
C ILE A 29 5.33 -71.66 32.11
N ILE A 30 5.35 -70.38 31.76
CA ILE A 30 6.27 -69.83 30.75
C ILE A 30 7.73 -70.03 31.17
N ILE A 31 8.08 -69.69 32.42
CA ILE A 31 9.43 -69.87 32.96
C ILE A 31 9.86 -71.35 32.97
N ASN A 32 8.94 -72.26 33.29
CA ASN A 32 9.22 -73.70 33.25
C ASN A 32 9.44 -74.22 31.82
N ASN A 33 8.70 -73.68 30.85
CA ASN A 33 8.86 -74.05 29.43
C ASN A 33 10.23 -73.68 28.86
N LEU A 34 10.95 -72.73 29.47
CA LEU A 34 12.35 -72.43 29.12
C LEU A 34 13.30 -73.62 29.34
N ASP A 35 12.95 -74.58 30.19
CA ASP A 35 13.76 -75.79 30.40
C ASP A 35 13.57 -76.87 29.34
N SER A 36 12.53 -76.76 28.52
CA SER A 36 12.22 -77.77 27.51
C SER A 36 13.34 -77.92 26.49
N SER A 37 13.74 -79.16 26.21
CA SER A 37 14.62 -79.48 25.08
C SER A 37 13.88 -79.45 23.73
N ASN A 38 12.55 -79.33 23.74
CA ASN A 38 11.75 -79.18 22.53
C ASN A 38 11.70 -77.70 22.13
N ILE A 39 12.33 -77.39 20.99
CA ILE A 39 12.41 -76.02 20.46
C ILE A 39 11.03 -75.41 20.19
N LEU A 40 10.01 -76.22 19.88
CA LEU A 40 8.63 -75.76 19.66
C LEU A 40 7.93 -75.34 20.96
N ILE A 41 8.52 -75.63 22.12
CA ILE A 41 8.02 -75.23 23.44
C ILE A 41 8.91 -74.15 24.03
N ASN A 42 10.23 -74.32 23.93
CA ASN A 42 11.22 -73.39 24.47
C ASN A 42 11.22 -72.05 23.72
N TYR A 43 11.20 -72.03 22.38
CA TYR A 43 11.29 -70.79 21.60
C TYR A 43 10.06 -69.89 21.78
N PRO A 44 8.81 -70.39 21.73
CA PRO A 44 7.65 -69.58 22.09
C PRO A 44 7.68 -69.05 23.52
N ALA A 45 8.24 -69.81 24.47
CA ALA A 45 8.41 -69.33 25.84
C ALA A 45 9.38 -68.13 25.92
N ILE A 46 10.48 -68.14 25.17
CA ILE A 46 11.39 -67.00 25.05
C ILE A 46 10.65 -65.76 24.50
N LEU A 47 9.86 -65.94 23.44
CA LEU A 47 9.08 -64.83 22.85
C LEU A 47 8.03 -64.29 23.82
N GLN A 48 7.38 -65.15 24.60
CA GLN A 48 6.41 -64.74 25.62
C GLN A 48 7.06 -64.00 26.79
N VAL A 49 8.25 -64.44 27.23
CA VAL A 49 9.04 -63.68 28.20
C VAL A 49 9.38 -62.30 27.66
N GLU A 50 9.76 -62.20 26.39
CA GLU A 50 10.09 -60.94 25.73
C GLU A 50 8.88 -60.01 25.57
N SER A 51 7.73 -60.53 25.13
CA SER A 51 6.53 -59.73 24.84
C SER A 51 5.85 -59.23 26.10
N HIS A 52 5.95 -59.97 27.20
CA HIS A 52 5.35 -59.63 28.50
C HIS A 52 6.35 -59.07 29.52
N LEU A 53 7.63 -58.91 29.16
CA LEU A 53 8.70 -58.41 30.04
C LEU A 53 8.75 -59.12 31.40
N ILE A 54 8.72 -60.46 31.39
CA ILE A 54 8.68 -61.30 32.61
C ILE A 54 10.06 -61.28 33.30
N THR A 55 10.27 -60.36 34.24
CA THR A 55 11.55 -60.19 34.95
C THR A 55 11.86 -61.36 35.89
N GLU A 56 10.85 -62.11 36.34
CA GLU A 56 11.02 -63.31 37.15
C GLU A 56 11.75 -64.44 36.40
N ALA A 57 11.81 -64.37 35.07
CA ALA A 57 12.56 -65.31 34.24
C ALA A 57 14.10 -65.11 34.31
N ILE A 58 14.59 -63.98 34.84
CA ILE A 58 16.03 -63.63 34.83
C ILE A 58 16.92 -64.75 35.36
N PRO A 59 16.71 -65.33 36.56
CA PRO A 59 17.62 -66.37 37.09
C PRO A 59 17.68 -67.61 36.19
N LYS A 60 16.55 -67.97 35.56
CA LYS A 60 16.47 -69.11 34.64
C LYS A 60 17.24 -68.82 33.35
N LEU A 61 17.02 -67.64 32.77
CA LEU A 61 17.71 -67.19 31.57
C LEU A 61 19.23 -67.05 31.79
N GLU A 62 19.65 -66.56 32.96
CA GLU A 62 21.08 -66.49 33.35
C GLU A 62 21.69 -67.90 33.45
N SER A 63 21.01 -68.84 34.10
CA SER A 63 21.47 -70.23 34.18
C SER A 63 21.58 -70.88 32.79
N LYS A 64 20.61 -70.63 31.91
CA LYS A 64 20.66 -71.08 30.51
C LYS A 64 21.85 -70.47 29.79
N ALA A 65 22.10 -69.17 30.00
CA ALA A 65 23.23 -68.48 29.38
C ALA A 65 24.59 -68.99 29.87
N GLN A 66 24.71 -69.39 31.14
CA GLN A 66 25.95 -69.94 31.72
C GLN A 66 26.34 -71.31 31.15
N ASN A 67 25.37 -72.09 30.67
CA ASN A 67 25.60 -73.48 30.23
C ASN A 67 26.07 -73.63 28.77
N GLY A 68 26.29 -72.53 28.04
CA GLY A 68 27.01 -72.54 26.76
C GLY A 68 26.18 -72.83 25.50
N ASP A 69 24.84 -72.80 25.56
CA ASP A 69 23.99 -72.86 24.36
C ASP A 69 23.92 -71.47 23.71
N CYS A 70 24.59 -71.31 22.56
CA CYS A 70 24.54 -70.19 21.59
C CYS A 70 23.65 -69.00 22.01
N THR A 71 24.22 -68.11 22.80
CA THR A 71 23.54 -67.32 23.85
C THR A 71 22.97 -65.97 23.41
N GLY A 72 23.12 -65.57 22.15
CA GLY A 72 22.77 -64.21 21.69
C GLY A 72 21.32 -63.83 21.98
N ILE A 73 20.37 -64.77 21.84
CA ILE A 73 18.95 -64.54 22.14
C ILE A 73 18.72 -64.35 23.65
N TYR A 74 19.33 -65.19 24.49
CA TYR A 74 19.20 -65.10 25.95
C TYR A 74 19.84 -63.83 26.50
N LEU A 75 21.02 -63.44 26.00
CA LEU A 75 21.72 -62.24 26.41
C LEU A 75 20.95 -60.97 26.01
N ARG A 76 20.40 -60.91 24.79
CA ARG A 76 19.52 -59.80 24.35
C ARG A 76 18.29 -59.68 25.23
N LEU A 77 17.66 -60.82 25.56
CA LEU A 77 16.49 -60.84 26.43
C LEU A 77 16.84 -60.42 27.87
N LEU A 78 17.94 -60.94 28.43
CA LEU A 78 18.43 -60.55 29.75
C LEU A 78 18.75 -59.05 29.84
N GLN A 79 19.34 -58.48 28.79
CA GLN A 79 19.59 -57.04 28.68
C GLN A 79 18.27 -56.26 28.68
N LYS A 80 17.27 -56.69 27.91
CA LYS A 80 15.94 -56.07 27.85
C LYS A 80 15.19 -56.14 29.19
N LEU A 81 15.38 -57.23 29.93
CA LEU A 81 14.79 -57.44 31.26
C LEU A 81 15.57 -56.74 32.39
N GLY A 82 16.73 -56.15 32.10
CA GLY A 82 17.52 -55.39 33.08
C GLY A 82 18.41 -56.25 33.99
N SER A 83 18.85 -57.44 33.55
CA SER A 83 19.83 -58.24 34.30
C SER A 83 21.17 -57.52 34.43
N THR A 84 21.76 -57.57 35.62
CA THR A 84 23.09 -57.00 35.90
C THR A 84 24.24 -57.95 35.51
N HIS A 85 23.96 -59.20 35.13
CA HIS A 85 24.98 -60.21 34.81
C HIS A 85 25.31 -60.30 33.32
N VAL A 86 24.60 -59.58 32.45
CA VAL A 86 24.72 -59.67 30.99
C VAL A 86 26.16 -59.53 30.50
N GLN A 87 26.92 -58.59 31.08
CA GLN A 87 28.32 -58.35 30.71
C GLN A 87 29.19 -59.59 30.94
N ASN A 88 29.14 -60.17 32.14
CA ASN A 88 29.93 -61.37 32.48
C ASN A 88 29.50 -62.57 31.64
N LEU A 89 28.19 -62.73 31.41
CA LEU A 89 27.66 -63.83 30.61
C LEU A 89 28.06 -63.72 29.13
N ALA A 90 28.16 -62.50 28.59
CA ALA A 90 28.64 -62.28 27.24
C ALA A 90 30.13 -62.67 27.08
N HIS A 91 30.99 -62.36 28.07
CA HIS A 91 32.38 -62.82 28.07
C HIS A 91 32.49 -64.35 28.16
N LEU A 92 31.73 -64.98 29.04
CA LEU A 92 31.67 -66.45 29.15
C LEU A 92 31.22 -67.11 27.83
N ALA A 93 30.24 -66.51 27.15
CA ALA A 93 29.77 -66.97 25.85
C ALA A 93 30.84 -66.83 24.76
N ILE A 94 31.64 -65.76 24.79
CA ILE A 94 32.78 -65.57 23.88
C ILE A 94 33.85 -66.65 24.14
N ASP A 95 34.23 -66.89 25.39
CA ASP A 95 35.27 -67.88 25.76
C ASP A 95 34.88 -69.32 25.40
N SER A 96 33.58 -69.61 25.35
CA SER A 96 33.04 -70.93 25.02
C SER A 96 32.56 -71.07 23.56
N SER A 97 32.71 -70.01 22.75
CA SER A 97 32.12 -69.91 21.41
C SER A 97 32.59 -70.97 20.41
N ASP A 98 33.78 -71.56 20.59
CA ASP A 98 34.30 -72.65 19.74
C ASP A 98 33.44 -73.93 19.78
N LYS A 99 32.56 -74.05 20.78
CA LYS A 99 31.60 -75.16 20.92
C LYS A 99 30.27 -74.88 20.20
N CYS A 100 30.06 -73.66 19.70
CA CYS A 100 28.86 -73.25 18.99
C CYS A 100 28.91 -73.67 17.51
N ASP A 101 27.73 -73.76 16.87
CA ASP A 101 27.62 -74.11 15.45
C ASP A 101 28.25 -73.04 14.52
N ASP A 102 28.16 -71.75 14.88
CA ASP A 102 28.87 -70.66 14.20
C ASP A 102 29.65 -69.81 15.24
N PRO A 103 30.90 -70.20 15.58
CA PRO A 103 31.72 -69.50 16.56
C PRO A 103 32.00 -68.03 16.19
N VAL A 104 31.98 -67.69 14.90
CA VAL A 104 32.22 -66.32 14.42
C VAL A 104 30.98 -65.45 14.64
N GLU A 105 29.79 -65.99 14.37
CA GLU A 105 28.51 -65.31 14.63
C GLU A 105 28.21 -65.17 16.12
N THR A 106 28.51 -66.20 16.93
CA THR A 106 28.37 -66.12 18.39
C THR A 106 29.24 -65.01 18.98
N ARG A 107 30.52 -64.93 18.58
CA ARG A 107 31.42 -63.87 19.04
C ARG A 107 30.93 -62.49 18.61
N TYR A 108 30.43 -62.36 17.37
CA TYR A 108 29.82 -61.11 16.90
C TYR A 108 28.62 -60.67 17.75
N ASP A 109 27.65 -61.57 17.96
CA ASP A 109 26.42 -61.26 18.70
C ASP A 109 26.73 -60.85 20.16
N CYS A 110 27.66 -61.55 20.81
CA CYS A 110 28.08 -61.22 22.18
C CYS A 110 28.86 -59.89 22.21
N SER A 111 29.78 -59.68 21.28
CA SER A 111 30.52 -58.41 21.16
C SER A 111 29.61 -57.21 20.86
N LYS A 112 28.55 -57.40 20.07
CA LYS A 112 27.53 -56.37 19.83
C LYS A 112 26.88 -55.92 21.13
N ILE A 113 26.45 -56.87 21.97
CA ILE A 113 25.83 -56.59 23.27
C ILE A 113 26.82 -55.86 24.19
N LEU A 114 28.08 -56.32 24.25
CA LEU A 114 29.11 -55.66 25.06
C LEU A 114 29.34 -54.20 24.61
N ILE A 115 29.41 -53.95 23.30
CA ILE A 115 29.53 -52.59 22.75
C ILE A 115 28.31 -51.73 23.08
N GLU A 116 27.09 -52.30 23.06
CA GLU A 116 25.87 -51.60 23.46
C GLU A 116 25.86 -51.25 24.96
N LEU A 117 26.54 -52.05 25.80
CA LEU A 117 26.79 -51.75 27.22
C LEU A 117 27.97 -50.80 27.45
N GLY A 118 28.67 -50.35 26.39
CA GLY A 118 29.80 -49.44 26.48
C GLY A 118 31.16 -50.12 26.68
N GLU A 119 31.26 -51.44 26.55
CA GLU A 119 32.52 -52.19 26.62
C GLU A 119 33.04 -52.55 25.22
N TYR A 120 34.25 -52.10 24.90
CA TYR A 120 34.83 -52.21 23.55
C TYR A 120 35.99 -53.22 23.45
N THR A 121 36.29 -53.95 24.51
CA THR A 121 37.43 -54.89 24.60
C THR A 121 37.37 -55.98 23.53
N THR A 122 36.16 -56.44 23.19
CA THR A 122 35.91 -57.54 22.24
C THR A 122 35.60 -57.07 20.82
N ALA A 123 35.74 -55.77 20.52
CA ALA A 123 35.39 -55.19 19.21
C ALA A 123 36.14 -55.80 18.01
N GLN A 124 37.28 -56.45 18.23
CA GLN A 124 38.02 -57.17 17.19
C GLN A 124 37.16 -58.26 16.52
N TYR A 125 36.28 -58.93 17.27
CA TYR A 125 35.38 -59.94 16.70
C TYR A 125 34.33 -59.36 15.76
N ILE A 126 33.96 -58.09 15.93
CA ILE A 126 33.11 -57.38 14.95
C ILE A 126 33.84 -57.23 13.62
N ILE A 127 35.12 -56.85 13.65
CA ILE A 127 35.95 -56.69 12.44
C ILE A 127 36.15 -58.05 11.73
N GLU A 128 36.46 -59.09 12.50
CA GLU A 128 36.61 -60.45 11.97
C GLU A 128 35.33 -60.96 11.30
N TYR A 129 34.18 -60.69 11.91
CA TYR A 129 32.89 -61.05 11.34
C TYR A 129 32.65 -60.41 9.96
N TYR A 130 32.91 -59.10 9.85
CA TYR A 130 32.79 -58.38 8.57
C TYR A 130 33.75 -58.91 7.49
N ASN A 131 34.98 -59.24 7.87
CA ASN A 131 35.97 -59.78 6.94
C ASN A 131 35.66 -61.22 6.52
N ALA A 132 35.10 -62.04 7.43
CA ALA A 132 34.82 -63.44 7.17
C ALA A 132 33.54 -63.68 6.35
N LYS A 133 32.52 -62.82 6.50
CA LYS A 133 31.18 -63.03 5.90
C LYS A 133 30.88 -62.08 4.72
N THR A 134 31.91 -61.62 4.02
CA THR A 134 31.91 -60.59 2.95
C THR A 134 30.88 -60.71 1.80
N SER A 135 30.11 -61.81 1.71
CA SER A 135 29.12 -62.10 0.66
C SER A 135 27.65 -62.13 1.13
N LYS A 136 27.34 -61.97 2.42
CA LYS A 136 25.96 -62.01 2.94
C LYS A 136 25.25 -60.64 2.81
N PHE A 137 23.95 -60.70 2.50
CA PHE A 137 23.14 -59.58 1.96
C PHE A 137 22.62 -58.53 2.97
N LEU A 138 22.80 -58.70 4.28
CA LEU A 138 22.27 -57.77 5.29
C LEU A 138 23.19 -57.66 6.51
N PHE A 139 24.05 -56.65 6.54
CA PHE A 139 24.82 -56.33 7.74
C PHE A 139 24.60 -54.90 8.24
N ASP A 140 24.49 -54.80 9.56
CA ASP A 140 24.29 -53.57 10.32
C ASP A 140 25.63 -52.92 10.67
N ILE A 141 26.10 -52.03 9.79
CA ILE A 141 27.39 -51.33 9.92
C ILE A 141 27.38 -50.23 11.01
N THR A 142 26.29 -50.06 11.75
CA THR A 142 26.14 -48.99 12.76
C THR A 142 27.08 -49.14 13.97
N LEU A 143 27.67 -50.32 14.17
CA LEU A 143 28.68 -50.55 15.22
C LEU A 143 30.05 -49.97 14.86
N LEU A 144 30.40 -49.91 13.58
CA LEU A 144 31.74 -49.50 13.13
C LEU A 144 32.11 -48.07 13.55
N PRO A 145 31.20 -47.06 13.49
CA PRO A 145 31.45 -45.74 14.05
C PRO A 145 31.86 -45.75 15.53
N LYS A 146 31.19 -46.56 16.37
CA LYS A 146 31.51 -46.67 17.79
C LYS A 146 32.88 -47.30 18.03
N ILE A 147 33.25 -48.28 17.19
CA ILE A 147 34.58 -48.91 17.22
C ILE A 147 35.66 -47.90 16.83
N ILE A 148 35.44 -47.08 15.79
CA ILE A 148 36.37 -46.02 15.38
C ILE A 148 36.67 -45.05 16.53
N GLU A 149 35.66 -44.72 17.35
CA GLU A 149 35.80 -43.76 18.45
C GLU A 149 36.48 -44.35 19.70
N ASN A 150 36.27 -45.63 19.98
CA ASN A 150 36.67 -46.24 21.26
C ASN A 150 37.83 -47.24 21.14
N ARG A 151 38.23 -47.63 19.92
CA ARG A 151 39.32 -48.58 19.65
C ARG A 151 40.28 -48.06 18.57
N PRO A 152 41.26 -47.21 18.96
CA PRO A 152 42.23 -46.63 18.03
C PRO A 152 43.03 -47.68 17.23
N ASP A 153 43.29 -48.85 17.83
CA ASP A 153 43.99 -49.96 17.19
C ASP A 153 43.20 -50.63 16.05
N LEU A 154 41.87 -50.53 16.07
CA LEU A 154 40.96 -51.09 15.05
C LEU A 154 40.46 -50.06 14.05
N GLN A 155 40.79 -48.79 14.26
CA GLN A 155 40.24 -47.66 13.50
C GLN A 155 40.42 -47.83 11.99
N GLN A 156 41.61 -48.21 11.53
CA GLN A 156 41.89 -48.35 10.09
C GLN A 156 41.12 -49.52 9.46
N GLN A 157 40.97 -50.63 10.17
CA GLN A 157 40.21 -51.80 9.68
C GLN A 157 38.72 -51.48 9.60
N ALA A 158 38.16 -50.86 10.64
CA ALA A 158 36.77 -50.40 10.65
C ALA A 158 36.47 -49.41 9.53
N LYS A 159 37.38 -48.43 9.32
CA LYS A 159 37.31 -47.49 8.20
C LYS A 159 37.29 -48.21 6.85
N GLN A 160 38.21 -49.16 6.64
CA GLN A 160 38.29 -49.89 5.37
C GLN A 160 37.00 -50.64 5.03
N ILE A 161 36.36 -51.25 6.04
CA ILE A 161 35.07 -51.92 5.87
C ILE A 161 34.00 -50.92 5.42
N ILE A 162 33.86 -49.77 6.10
CA ILE A 162 32.86 -48.76 5.72
C ILE A 162 33.08 -48.27 4.28
N PHE A 163 34.33 -48.00 3.90
CA PHE A 163 34.68 -47.56 2.54
C PHE A 163 34.38 -48.62 1.48
N ASP A 164 34.63 -49.89 1.78
CA ASP A 164 34.29 -51.00 0.89
C ASP A 164 32.77 -51.09 0.65
N TYR A 165 31.93 -50.92 1.69
CA TYR A 165 30.46 -50.83 1.52
C TYR A 165 30.03 -49.61 0.70
N ALA A 166 30.73 -48.48 0.82
CA ALA A 166 30.44 -47.26 0.06
C ALA A 166 30.91 -47.32 -1.40
N GLN A 167 31.91 -48.15 -1.73
CA GLN A 167 32.47 -48.26 -3.08
C GLN A 167 31.90 -49.46 -3.85
N ASN A 168 31.96 -50.64 -3.26
CA ASN A 168 31.50 -51.89 -3.84
C ASN A 168 30.09 -52.15 -3.32
N PHE A 169 29.10 -52.31 -4.21
CA PHE A 169 27.71 -52.52 -3.78
C PHE A 169 27.61 -53.83 -2.98
N ARG A 170 27.74 -53.73 -1.66
CA ARG A 170 27.69 -54.84 -0.71
C ARG A 170 26.46 -54.70 0.18
N GLY A 171 25.68 -55.77 0.26
CA GLY A 171 24.46 -55.80 1.06
C GLY A 171 23.27 -55.18 0.35
N SER A 172 22.61 -54.22 1.02
CA SER A 172 21.39 -53.57 0.54
C SER A 172 21.62 -52.09 0.21
N SER A 173 20.70 -51.46 -0.52
CA SER A 173 20.69 -50.01 -0.75
C SER A 173 20.71 -49.22 0.58
N PHE A 174 20.15 -49.79 1.66
CA PHE A 174 20.22 -49.21 3.00
C PHE A 174 21.62 -49.25 3.61
N SER A 175 22.35 -50.37 3.46
CA SER A 175 23.74 -50.47 3.92
C SER A 175 24.65 -49.49 3.18
N ARG A 176 24.41 -49.30 1.87
CA ARG A 176 25.10 -48.31 1.03
C ARG A 176 24.82 -46.88 1.50
N TYR A 177 23.55 -46.57 1.76
CA TYR A 177 23.14 -45.29 2.32
C TYR A 177 23.83 -45.00 3.66
N LEU A 178 23.82 -45.95 4.59
CA LEU A 178 24.51 -45.83 5.88
C LEU A 178 26.02 -45.62 5.69
N ALA A 179 26.65 -46.35 4.78
CA ALA A 179 28.08 -46.24 4.53
C ALA A 179 28.43 -44.84 4.02
N ASN A 180 27.65 -44.33 3.05
CA ASN A 180 27.77 -42.96 2.54
C ASN A 180 27.58 -41.91 3.65
N ALA A 181 26.61 -42.12 4.55
CA ALA A 181 26.41 -41.24 5.71
C ALA A 181 27.65 -41.20 6.62
N ILE A 182 28.19 -42.37 6.96
CA ILE A 182 29.32 -42.50 7.88
C ILE A 182 30.60 -41.90 7.28
N ILE A 183 30.92 -42.18 6.00
CA ILE A 183 32.10 -41.59 5.36
C ILE A 183 31.97 -40.07 5.22
N THR A 184 30.77 -39.57 4.99
CA THR A 184 30.50 -38.13 4.89
C THR A 184 30.77 -37.43 6.21
N GLU A 185 30.31 -38.02 7.31
CA GLU A 185 30.48 -37.46 8.66
C GLU A 185 31.94 -37.53 9.14
N LYS A 186 32.59 -38.69 8.98
CA LYS A 186 33.92 -38.93 9.59
C LYS A 186 35.09 -38.63 8.66
N TYR A 187 34.90 -38.71 7.34
CA TYR A 187 35.98 -38.66 6.34
C TYR A 187 35.58 -37.83 5.09
N PRO A 188 35.14 -36.57 5.23
CA PRO A 188 34.52 -35.81 4.15
C PRO A 188 35.39 -35.64 2.90
N SER A 189 36.71 -35.47 3.05
CA SER A 189 37.65 -35.32 1.93
C SER A 189 37.80 -36.61 1.13
N GLU A 190 37.82 -37.77 1.79
CA GLU A 190 37.95 -39.09 1.15
C GLU A 190 36.60 -39.60 0.62
N ALA A 191 35.48 -39.11 1.18
CA ALA A 191 34.14 -39.43 0.73
C ALA A 191 33.80 -38.84 -0.64
N ALA A 192 34.31 -37.64 -0.95
CA ALA A 192 34.00 -36.91 -2.18
C ALA A 192 34.07 -37.76 -3.47
N PRO A 193 35.18 -38.43 -3.83
CA PRO A 193 35.26 -39.22 -5.06
C PRO A 193 34.27 -40.39 -5.10
N ILE A 194 33.95 -40.98 -3.95
CA ILE A 194 33.01 -42.10 -3.83
C ILE A 194 31.59 -41.62 -4.07
N LEU A 195 31.21 -40.51 -3.44
CA LEU A 195 29.90 -39.89 -3.59
C LEU A 195 29.68 -39.36 -5.02
N VAL A 196 30.72 -38.80 -5.65
CA VAL A 196 30.65 -38.38 -7.07
C VAL A 196 30.38 -39.59 -7.97
N ASN A 197 31.12 -40.69 -7.79
CA ASN A 197 30.89 -41.90 -8.57
C ASN A 197 29.49 -42.47 -8.33
N SER A 198 29.03 -42.50 -7.08
CA SER A 198 27.70 -42.94 -6.70
C SER A 198 26.60 -42.07 -7.34
N PHE A 199 26.75 -40.74 -7.33
CA PHE A 199 25.80 -39.84 -7.99
C PHE A 199 25.78 -39.99 -9.53
N ARG A 200 26.92 -40.32 -10.15
CA ARG A 200 27.01 -40.52 -11.61
C ARG A 200 26.48 -41.87 -12.07
N ASN A 201 26.92 -42.93 -11.41
CA ASN A 201 26.94 -44.26 -12.00
C ASN A 201 26.13 -45.32 -11.22
N GLU A 202 25.62 -45.00 -10.03
CA GLU A 202 24.89 -45.97 -9.21
C GLU A 202 23.56 -46.36 -9.88
N PRO A 203 23.30 -47.67 -10.11
CA PRO A 203 22.03 -48.13 -10.67
C PRO A 203 20.85 -47.86 -9.75
N ASP A 204 21.05 -48.03 -8.44
CA ASP A 204 20.05 -47.75 -7.41
C ASP A 204 19.78 -46.24 -7.33
N ASP A 205 18.52 -45.88 -7.55
CA ASP A 205 18.09 -44.49 -7.68
C ASP A 205 18.10 -43.76 -6.33
N ALA A 206 17.72 -44.43 -5.25
CA ALA A 206 17.78 -43.92 -3.88
C ALA A 206 19.22 -43.61 -3.44
N ALA A 207 20.16 -44.52 -3.70
CA ALA A 207 21.58 -44.31 -3.41
C ALA A 207 22.14 -43.15 -4.23
N ARG A 208 21.79 -43.06 -5.52
CA ARG A 208 22.19 -41.95 -6.39
C ARG A 208 21.73 -40.60 -5.84
N ILE A 209 20.44 -40.42 -5.55
CA ILE A 209 19.94 -39.14 -5.02
C ILE A 209 20.47 -38.84 -3.61
N SER A 210 20.69 -39.87 -2.77
CA SER A 210 21.33 -39.70 -1.45
C SER A 210 22.74 -39.10 -1.56
N SER A 211 23.50 -39.49 -2.58
CA SER A 211 24.84 -38.95 -2.82
C SER A 211 24.82 -37.47 -3.14
N LEU A 212 23.79 -36.95 -3.83
CA LEU A 212 23.62 -35.51 -4.04
C LEU A 212 23.54 -34.76 -2.69
N TRP A 213 22.71 -35.26 -1.76
CA TRP A 213 22.58 -34.68 -0.42
C TRP A 213 23.91 -34.68 0.34
N TYR A 214 24.66 -35.77 0.28
CA TYR A 214 25.97 -35.84 0.94
C TYR A 214 27.02 -34.94 0.28
N LEU A 215 26.99 -34.77 -1.04
CA LEU A 215 27.87 -33.83 -1.75
C LEU A 215 27.60 -32.38 -1.33
N PHE A 216 26.34 -32.02 -1.04
CA PHE A 216 26.01 -30.75 -0.40
C PHE A 216 26.63 -30.63 1.00
N VAL A 217 26.49 -31.67 1.84
CA VAL A 217 26.99 -31.66 3.22
C VAL A 217 28.50 -31.43 3.29
N ILE A 218 29.27 -32.02 2.37
CA ILE A 218 30.73 -31.83 2.31
C ILE A 218 31.16 -30.58 1.53
N ASN A 219 30.23 -29.77 1.05
CA ASN A 219 30.48 -28.58 0.22
C ASN A 219 31.37 -28.90 -1.00
N TYR A 220 31.05 -29.94 -1.76
CA TYR A 220 31.84 -30.30 -2.94
C TYR A 220 31.84 -29.17 -3.98
N SER A 221 33.03 -28.66 -4.32
CA SER A 221 33.18 -27.42 -5.09
C SER A 221 32.68 -27.51 -6.54
N GLU A 222 32.74 -28.70 -7.14
CA GLU A 222 32.32 -28.93 -8.53
C GLU A 222 30.88 -29.45 -8.64
N LEU A 223 30.11 -29.39 -7.54
CA LEU A 223 28.76 -29.92 -7.49
C LEU A 223 27.80 -29.33 -8.54
N PRO A 224 27.80 -28.00 -8.82
CA PRO A 224 26.95 -27.45 -9.88
C PRO A 224 27.23 -28.07 -11.26
N SER A 225 28.50 -28.23 -11.63
CA SER A 225 28.89 -28.82 -12.91
C SER A 225 28.46 -30.28 -13.00
N LEU A 226 28.67 -31.04 -11.93
CA LEU A 226 28.24 -32.43 -11.83
C LEU A 226 26.70 -32.57 -11.90
N MET A 227 25.97 -31.64 -11.28
CA MET A 227 24.51 -31.59 -11.34
C MET A 227 24.00 -31.31 -12.75
N LYS A 228 24.63 -30.37 -13.48
CA LYS A 228 24.30 -30.08 -14.88
C LYS A 228 24.51 -31.30 -15.78
N GLU A 229 25.66 -31.97 -15.64
CA GLU A 229 25.96 -33.22 -16.35
C GLU A 229 24.87 -34.26 -16.07
N ARG A 230 24.52 -34.47 -14.79
CA ARG A 230 23.56 -35.50 -14.40
C ARG A 230 22.12 -35.17 -14.80
N LEU A 231 21.70 -33.91 -14.73
CA LEU A 231 20.33 -33.46 -15.05
C LEU A 231 19.91 -33.89 -16.46
N LEU A 232 20.82 -33.84 -17.43
CA LEU A 232 20.56 -34.18 -18.83
C LEU A 232 20.31 -35.67 -19.08
N VAL A 233 20.76 -36.54 -18.17
CA VAL A 233 20.75 -38.01 -18.36
C VAL A 233 20.03 -38.76 -17.23
N GLU A 234 19.39 -38.07 -16.29
CA GLU A 234 18.71 -38.68 -15.16
C GLU A 234 17.36 -39.28 -15.57
N PRO A 235 17.14 -40.61 -15.47
CA PRO A 235 15.90 -41.23 -15.90
C PRO A 235 14.70 -40.85 -15.01
N ILE A 236 14.91 -40.58 -13.72
CA ILE A 236 13.82 -40.31 -12.78
C ILE A 236 13.42 -38.83 -12.83
N SER A 237 12.19 -38.56 -13.26
CA SER A 237 11.71 -37.19 -13.51
C SER A 237 11.65 -36.32 -12.24
N SER A 238 11.25 -36.91 -11.10
CA SER A 238 11.28 -36.21 -9.81
C SER A 238 12.70 -35.81 -9.38
N TYR A 239 13.72 -36.58 -9.77
CA TYR A 239 15.11 -36.26 -9.44
C TYR A 239 15.67 -35.19 -10.37
N ARG A 240 15.26 -35.17 -11.65
CA ARG A 240 15.57 -34.05 -12.55
C ARG A 240 15.07 -32.73 -11.98
N ARG A 241 13.84 -32.70 -11.47
CA ARG A 241 13.32 -31.54 -10.73
C ARG A 241 14.18 -31.20 -9.52
N THR A 242 14.49 -32.16 -8.66
CA THR A 242 15.33 -31.92 -7.47
C THR A 242 16.69 -31.31 -7.83
N ILE A 243 17.32 -31.77 -8.91
CA ILE A 243 18.60 -31.24 -9.39
C ILE A 243 18.43 -29.82 -9.95
N ALA A 244 17.42 -29.58 -10.78
CA ALA A 244 17.11 -28.25 -11.32
C ALA A 244 16.79 -27.23 -10.22
N ASP A 245 15.90 -27.58 -9.29
CA ASP A 245 15.54 -26.75 -8.14
C ASP A 245 16.77 -26.44 -7.27
N SER A 246 17.64 -27.43 -7.06
CA SER A 246 18.86 -27.25 -6.28
C SER A 246 19.89 -26.35 -6.98
N LEU A 247 20.00 -26.42 -8.32
CA LEU A 247 20.84 -25.49 -9.10
C LEU A 247 20.37 -24.03 -8.92
N LEU A 248 19.06 -23.82 -8.86
CA LEU A 248 18.45 -22.50 -8.61
C LEU A 248 18.62 -22.08 -7.15
N LYS A 249 18.11 -22.85 -6.18
CA LYS A 249 18.00 -22.44 -4.78
C LYS A 249 19.28 -22.54 -3.97
N GLN A 250 20.17 -23.48 -4.25
CA GLN A 250 21.40 -23.63 -3.45
C GLN A 250 22.54 -22.79 -4.01
N PHE A 251 22.59 -22.60 -5.33
CA PHE A 251 23.68 -21.89 -5.99
C PHE A 251 23.24 -20.56 -6.61
N GLY A 252 22.16 -20.57 -7.39
CA GLY A 252 21.49 -19.34 -7.83
C GLY A 252 22.35 -18.38 -8.65
N THR A 253 23.35 -18.89 -9.38
CA THR A 253 24.19 -18.08 -10.28
C THR A 253 23.49 -17.84 -11.61
N ILE A 254 23.89 -16.79 -12.35
CA ILE A 254 23.41 -16.52 -13.72
C ILE A 254 23.57 -17.76 -14.61
N GLU A 255 24.73 -18.41 -14.54
CA GLU A 255 25.04 -19.60 -15.34
C GLU A 255 24.12 -20.78 -15.00
N ASN A 256 23.82 -21.01 -13.72
CA ASN A 256 22.93 -22.09 -13.30
C ASN A 256 21.48 -21.80 -13.68
N TYR A 257 21.03 -20.55 -13.49
CA TYR A 257 19.70 -20.11 -13.92
C TYR A 257 19.52 -20.30 -15.42
N GLN A 258 20.49 -19.85 -16.23
CA GLN A 258 20.44 -19.99 -17.67
C GLN A 258 20.41 -21.47 -18.08
N PHE A 259 21.26 -22.30 -17.50
CA PHE A 259 21.26 -23.73 -17.76
C PHE A 259 19.90 -24.38 -17.46
N VAL A 260 19.30 -24.09 -16.31
CA VAL A 260 17.99 -24.64 -15.93
C VAL A 260 16.88 -24.13 -16.84
N LYS A 261 16.94 -22.86 -17.25
CA LYS A 261 16.02 -22.29 -18.24
C LYS A 261 16.13 -23.01 -19.58
N ASP A 262 17.33 -23.19 -20.10
CA ASP A 262 17.56 -23.89 -21.37
C ASP A 262 17.10 -25.36 -21.26
N TYR A 263 17.43 -26.00 -20.14
CA TYR A 263 16.98 -27.37 -19.83
C TYR A 263 15.45 -27.52 -19.84
N SER A 264 14.70 -26.56 -19.28
CA SER A 264 13.24 -26.63 -19.22
C SER A 264 12.58 -26.77 -20.62
N THR A 265 13.26 -26.30 -21.67
CA THR A 265 12.78 -26.41 -23.05
C THR A 265 12.85 -27.83 -23.60
N VAL A 266 13.77 -28.66 -23.09
CA VAL A 266 14.02 -30.05 -23.53
C VAL A 266 13.49 -31.11 -22.55
N GLU A 267 12.97 -30.72 -21.39
CA GLU A 267 12.29 -31.63 -20.46
C GLU A 267 11.05 -32.25 -21.12
N GLN A 268 10.96 -33.58 -21.06
CA GLN A 268 9.93 -34.37 -21.74
C GLN A 268 8.73 -34.65 -20.84
N ASP A 269 8.93 -34.75 -19.52
CA ASP A 269 7.85 -34.91 -18.55
C ASP A 269 7.13 -33.57 -18.37
N THR A 270 5.89 -33.49 -18.83
CA THR A 270 5.11 -32.24 -18.84
C THR A 270 4.85 -31.67 -17.44
N ILE A 271 4.70 -32.54 -16.43
CA ILE A 271 4.46 -32.10 -15.05
C ILE A 271 5.76 -31.49 -14.49
N ILE A 272 6.88 -32.19 -14.68
CA ILE A 272 8.18 -31.69 -14.23
C ILE A 272 8.56 -30.41 -14.97
N LYS A 273 8.32 -30.33 -16.28
CA LYS A 273 8.53 -29.13 -17.07
C LYS A 273 7.80 -27.93 -16.48
N SER A 274 6.49 -28.05 -16.24
CA SER A 274 5.70 -26.96 -15.65
C SER A 274 6.17 -26.57 -14.24
N LEU A 275 6.61 -27.54 -13.43
CA LEU A 275 7.16 -27.26 -12.10
C LEU A 275 8.49 -26.50 -12.19
N VAL A 276 9.40 -26.91 -13.08
CA VAL A 276 10.68 -26.22 -13.31
C VAL A 276 10.46 -24.83 -13.88
N GLU A 277 9.52 -24.65 -14.83
CA GLU A 277 9.12 -23.34 -15.35
C GLU A 277 8.58 -22.43 -14.23
N SER A 278 7.77 -22.97 -13.31
CA SER A 278 7.30 -22.23 -12.13
C SER A 278 8.46 -21.83 -11.20
N GLU A 279 9.39 -22.74 -10.94
CA GLU A 279 10.58 -22.48 -10.13
C GLU A 279 11.48 -21.40 -10.76
N ILE A 280 11.62 -21.40 -12.09
CA ILE A 280 12.29 -20.33 -12.84
C ILE A 280 11.57 -19.00 -12.65
N VAL A 281 10.23 -18.97 -12.76
CA VAL A 281 9.42 -17.76 -12.59
C VAL A 281 9.54 -17.18 -11.18
N GLU A 282 9.48 -18.03 -10.16
CA GLU A 282 9.55 -17.65 -8.74
C GLU A 282 10.98 -17.38 -8.24
N PHE A 283 12.00 -17.74 -9.03
CA PHE A 283 13.40 -17.59 -8.64
C PHE A 283 13.75 -16.15 -8.25
N ILE A 284 14.41 -16.05 -7.10
CA ILE A 284 15.07 -14.87 -6.56
C ILE A 284 16.52 -15.27 -6.23
N PRO A 285 17.55 -14.50 -6.63
CA PRO A 285 18.93 -14.79 -6.28
C PRO A 285 19.12 -14.98 -4.77
N ASN A 286 20.05 -15.84 -4.37
CA ASN A 286 20.27 -16.10 -2.94
C ASN A 286 20.77 -14.86 -2.19
N VAL A 287 20.30 -14.69 -0.96
CA VAL A 287 20.82 -13.66 -0.06
C VAL A 287 22.32 -13.92 0.18
N PRO A 288 23.20 -12.94 -0.10
CA PRO A 288 24.65 -13.11 0.07
C PRO A 288 25.02 -13.41 1.53
N ASP A 289 26.19 -14.00 1.77
CA ASP A 289 26.68 -14.29 3.14
C ASP A 289 26.72 -13.00 3.97
N SER A 290 26.24 -13.04 5.21
CA SER A 290 26.25 -11.90 6.14
C SER A 290 27.65 -11.31 6.38
N ASN A 291 28.71 -12.09 6.20
CA ASN A 291 30.10 -11.68 6.38
C ASN A 291 30.69 -10.94 5.17
N GLN A 292 30.06 -11.03 3.99
CA GLN A 292 30.51 -10.27 2.81
C GLN A 292 30.36 -8.76 3.05
N SER A 293 31.41 -8.01 2.76
CA SER A 293 31.41 -6.56 2.93
C SER A 293 30.53 -5.89 1.89
N LYS A 294 30.00 -4.71 2.23
CA LYS A 294 29.20 -3.88 1.32
C LYS A 294 29.96 -3.52 0.04
N SER A 295 31.29 -3.36 0.13
CA SER A 295 32.14 -3.09 -1.03
C SER A 295 32.23 -4.29 -1.97
N GLU A 296 32.42 -5.50 -1.44
CA GLU A 296 32.46 -6.73 -2.24
C GLU A 296 31.12 -6.98 -2.94
N LEU A 297 30.00 -6.68 -2.29
CA LEU A 297 28.68 -6.80 -2.90
C LEU A 297 28.47 -5.80 -4.05
N ILE A 298 28.96 -4.56 -3.92
CA ILE A 298 28.92 -3.59 -5.01
C ILE A 298 29.77 -4.07 -6.19
N ASP A 299 30.96 -4.64 -5.93
CA ASP A 299 31.81 -5.22 -6.97
C ASP A 299 31.14 -6.40 -7.69
N LEU A 300 30.48 -7.28 -6.93
CA LEU A 300 29.71 -8.38 -7.49
C LEU A 300 28.54 -7.89 -8.35
N LEU A 301 27.85 -6.83 -7.93
CA LEU A 301 26.74 -6.26 -8.70
C LEU A 301 27.22 -5.57 -9.98
N ILE A 302 28.39 -4.93 -9.97
CA ILE A 302 29.05 -4.40 -11.18
C ILE A 302 29.34 -5.55 -12.16
N LEU A 303 29.95 -6.64 -11.68
CA LEU A 303 30.21 -7.83 -12.49
C LEU A 303 28.91 -8.47 -13.01
N THR A 304 27.85 -8.45 -12.19
CA THR A 304 26.51 -8.94 -12.57
C THR A 304 25.94 -8.11 -13.72
N ALA A 305 26.09 -6.79 -13.71
CA ALA A 305 25.69 -5.93 -14.83
C ALA A 305 26.46 -6.25 -16.12
N ASP A 306 27.77 -6.49 -16.03
CA ASP A 306 28.58 -6.93 -17.18
C ASP A 306 28.12 -8.29 -17.72
N ASN A 307 27.87 -9.25 -16.84
CA ASN A 307 27.40 -10.57 -17.23
C ASN A 307 26.01 -10.51 -17.89
N CYS A 308 25.07 -9.76 -17.32
CA CYS A 308 23.74 -9.56 -17.91
C CYS A 308 23.84 -8.91 -19.30
N PHE A 309 24.75 -7.95 -19.50
CA PHE A 309 25.01 -7.38 -20.82
C PHE A 309 25.55 -8.43 -21.80
N ASN A 310 26.59 -9.19 -21.40
CA ASN A 310 27.25 -10.17 -22.26
C ASN A 310 26.33 -11.32 -22.73
N ILE A 311 25.25 -11.59 -21.99
CA ILE A 311 24.23 -12.60 -22.35
C ILE A 311 22.93 -12.00 -22.89
N ASN A 312 22.93 -10.71 -23.27
CA ASN A 312 21.79 -9.98 -23.86
C ASN A 312 20.56 -9.87 -22.93
N TRP A 313 20.76 -9.82 -21.62
CA TRP A 313 19.70 -9.54 -20.64
C TRP A 313 19.53 -8.05 -20.33
N LEU A 314 20.48 -7.24 -20.76
CA LEU A 314 20.46 -5.78 -20.78
C LEU A 314 20.58 -5.29 -22.23
N SER A 315 20.15 -4.06 -22.48
CA SER A 315 20.35 -3.38 -23.78
C SER A 315 21.83 -3.05 -24.05
N ASP A 316 22.10 -2.00 -24.81
CA ASP A 316 23.45 -1.70 -25.29
C ASP A 316 24.51 -1.44 -24.20
N LEU A 317 25.77 -1.40 -24.65
CA LEU A 317 26.94 -1.14 -23.83
C LEU A 317 26.88 0.22 -23.11
N ALA A 318 26.20 1.22 -23.69
CA ALA A 318 26.08 2.53 -23.08
C ALA A 318 25.23 2.46 -21.81
N PHE A 319 24.10 1.75 -21.84
CA PHE A 319 23.26 1.54 -20.67
C PHE A 319 23.96 0.69 -19.60
N SER A 320 24.66 -0.38 -19.99
CA SER A 320 25.48 -1.16 -19.04
C SER A 320 26.53 -0.28 -18.34
N ASN A 321 27.21 0.59 -19.08
CA ASN A 321 28.18 1.52 -18.51
C ASN A 321 27.54 2.58 -17.60
N GLU A 322 26.34 3.08 -17.94
CA GLU A 322 25.55 3.99 -17.09
C GLU A 322 25.29 3.34 -15.72
N LEU A 323 24.76 2.12 -15.71
CA LEU A 323 24.50 1.35 -14.49
C LEU A 323 25.76 1.13 -13.66
N LYS A 324 26.86 0.70 -14.28
CA LYS A 324 28.14 0.48 -13.58
C LYS A 324 28.75 1.75 -13.02
N ASN A 325 28.60 2.88 -13.70
CA ASN A 325 29.08 4.18 -13.22
C ASN A 325 28.33 4.62 -11.95
N ILE A 326 27.02 4.36 -11.85
CA ILE A 326 26.24 4.62 -10.63
C ILE A 326 26.81 3.82 -9.46
N LEU A 327 27.09 2.53 -9.67
CA LEU A 327 27.65 1.64 -8.65
C LEU A 327 29.09 1.98 -8.26
N THR A 328 29.92 2.37 -9.23
CA THR A 328 31.29 2.83 -8.96
C THR A 328 31.25 4.08 -8.09
N THR A 329 30.34 5.01 -8.36
CA THR A 329 30.10 6.18 -7.50
C THR A 329 29.63 5.77 -6.11
N ALA A 330 28.72 4.80 -5.99
CA ALA A 330 28.27 4.27 -4.71
C ALA A 330 29.45 3.70 -3.89
N LYS A 331 30.33 2.93 -4.55
CA LYS A 331 31.54 2.38 -3.95
C LYS A 331 32.48 3.46 -3.45
N THR A 332 32.73 4.50 -4.26
CA THR A 332 33.56 5.64 -3.85
C THR A 332 32.98 6.35 -2.63
N ASN A 333 31.67 6.59 -2.57
CA ASN A 333 31.02 7.18 -1.40
C ASN A 333 31.23 6.33 -0.15
N LEU A 334 31.06 5.00 -0.28
CA LEU A 334 31.27 4.06 0.82
C LEU A 334 32.72 4.08 1.32
N GLN A 335 33.70 4.10 0.41
CA GLN A 335 35.13 4.16 0.74
C GLN A 335 35.51 5.47 1.44
N ASN A 336 34.80 6.57 1.14
CA ASN A 336 34.94 7.85 1.81
C ASN A 336 34.21 7.93 3.16
N GLY A 337 33.58 6.84 3.61
CA GLY A 337 32.82 6.78 4.87
C GLY A 337 31.36 7.26 4.78
N ASP A 338 30.90 7.69 3.61
CA ASP A 338 29.52 8.17 3.41
C ASP A 338 28.59 7.02 2.98
N SER A 339 28.21 6.21 3.97
CA SER A 339 27.29 5.08 3.76
C SER A 339 25.90 5.52 3.30
N LEU A 340 25.49 6.76 3.58
CA LEU A 340 24.18 7.27 3.21
C LEU A 340 24.14 7.68 1.73
N ALA A 341 25.15 8.42 1.26
CA ALA A 341 25.30 8.72 -0.15
C ALA A 341 25.54 7.45 -0.99
N CYS A 342 26.20 6.44 -0.42
CA CYS A 342 26.27 5.11 -1.02
C CYS A 342 24.85 4.53 -1.24
N ARG A 343 24.00 4.50 -0.20
CA ARG A 343 22.63 3.98 -0.32
C ARG A 343 21.82 4.70 -1.40
N VAL A 344 21.90 6.03 -1.45
CA VAL A 344 21.20 6.85 -2.46
C VAL A 344 21.59 6.40 -3.88
N ARG A 345 22.88 6.14 -4.13
CA ARG A 345 23.35 5.68 -5.44
C ARG A 345 22.91 4.26 -5.76
N VAL A 346 22.98 3.34 -4.80
CA VAL A 346 22.48 1.95 -4.98
C VAL A 346 20.98 1.96 -5.26
N LYS A 347 20.21 2.83 -4.59
CA LYS A 347 18.77 2.96 -4.83
C LYS A 347 18.48 3.55 -6.20
N ALA A 348 19.22 4.57 -6.63
CA ALA A 348 19.11 5.12 -7.99
C ALA A 348 19.41 4.07 -9.07
N PHE A 349 20.41 3.20 -8.86
CA PHE A 349 20.67 2.05 -9.72
C PHE A 349 19.45 1.11 -9.77
N GLN A 350 18.93 0.72 -8.60
CA GLN A 350 17.81 -0.22 -8.49
C GLN A 350 16.54 0.33 -9.17
N ASP A 351 16.23 1.61 -8.95
CA ASP A 351 15.06 2.27 -9.53
C ASP A 351 15.19 2.41 -11.05
N LEU A 352 16.40 2.68 -11.57
CA LEU A 352 16.64 2.73 -13.01
C LEU A 352 16.42 1.35 -13.66
N VAL A 353 16.95 0.28 -13.05
CA VAL A 353 16.71 -1.10 -13.50
C VAL A 353 15.22 -1.45 -13.49
N ASP A 354 14.52 -1.11 -12.41
CA ASP A 354 13.09 -1.41 -12.24
C ASP A 354 12.21 -0.63 -13.22
N ASN A 355 12.50 0.64 -13.44
CA ASN A 355 11.77 1.47 -14.38
C ASN A 355 11.96 0.98 -15.83
N VAL A 356 13.19 0.70 -16.26
CA VAL A 356 13.45 0.21 -17.63
C VAL A 356 12.83 -1.17 -17.86
N TYR A 357 12.77 -2.04 -16.83
CA TYR A 357 12.05 -3.31 -16.92
C TYR A 357 10.53 -3.14 -17.06
N LYS A 358 9.92 -2.24 -16.28
CA LYS A 358 8.45 -2.05 -16.24
C LYS A 358 7.88 -1.28 -17.43
N ASP A 359 8.73 -0.53 -18.13
CA ASP A 359 8.28 0.40 -19.16
C ASP A 359 7.97 -0.31 -20.49
N SER A 360 6.78 -0.90 -20.56
CA SER A 360 6.24 -1.56 -21.75
C SER A 360 5.79 -0.61 -22.87
N LEU A 361 5.85 0.72 -22.65
CA LEU A 361 5.30 1.74 -23.53
C LEU A 361 6.33 2.80 -23.97
N ASN A 362 7.61 2.68 -23.55
CA ASN A 362 8.63 3.66 -23.90
C ASN A 362 9.04 3.59 -25.38
N THR A 363 9.36 4.76 -25.94
CA THR A 363 10.08 4.89 -27.22
C THR A 363 11.59 4.71 -27.06
N ASP A 364 12.07 4.56 -25.82
CA ASP A 364 13.45 4.26 -25.47
C ASP A 364 13.81 2.82 -25.86
N ALA A 365 14.92 2.65 -26.58
CA ALA A 365 15.40 1.33 -27.02
C ALA A 365 16.06 0.51 -25.89
N ARG A 366 16.27 1.12 -24.71
CA ARG A 366 16.81 0.43 -23.54
C ARG A 366 15.84 -0.63 -23.02
N PHE A 367 16.39 -1.75 -22.58
CA PHE A 367 15.61 -2.85 -22.01
C PHE A 367 16.38 -3.54 -20.90
N VAL A 368 15.62 -4.13 -19.99
CA VAL A 368 16.07 -5.11 -19.00
C VAL A 368 15.11 -6.29 -19.12
N THR A 369 15.62 -7.48 -19.40
CA THR A 369 14.79 -8.70 -19.41
C THR A 369 14.33 -9.05 -17.99
N ILE A 370 13.31 -9.91 -17.84
CA ILE A 370 12.89 -10.36 -16.50
C ILE A 370 14.03 -11.08 -15.76
N GLU A 371 14.87 -11.80 -16.49
CA GLU A 371 16.07 -12.46 -15.96
C GLU A 371 17.11 -11.45 -15.46
N GLY A 372 17.44 -10.46 -16.29
CA GLY A 372 18.34 -9.37 -15.90
C GLY A 372 17.80 -8.60 -14.69
N TRP A 373 16.50 -8.31 -14.68
CA TRP A 373 15.84 -7.61 -13.57
C TRP A 373 15.98 -8.39 -12.27
N LYS A 374 15.72 -9.70 -12.26
CA LYS A 374 15.87 -10.54 -11.05
C LYS A 374 17.25 -10.43 -10.43
N PHE A 375 18.30 -10.57 -11.24
CA PHE A 375 19.67 -10.50 -10.74
C PHE A 375 20.06 -9.10 -10.28
N LEU A 376 19.77 -8.08 -11.08
CA LEU A 376 20.22 -6.72 -10.80
C LEU A 376 19.43 -6.07 -9.64
N TYR A 377 18.11 -6.23 -9.63
CA TYR A 377 17.22 -5.64 -8.65
C TYR A 377 17.46 -6.22 -7.24
N TRP A 378 17.48 -7.55 -7.12
CA TRP A 378 17.62 -8.20 -5.81
C TRP A 378 19.03 -8.08 -5.24
N ASN A 379 20.08 -8.20 -6.06
CA ASN A 379 21.44 -7.94 -5.56
C ASN A 379 21.63 -6.49 -5.12
N ALA A 380 20.97 -5.52 -5.77
CA ALA A 380 20.92 -4.14 -5.24
C ALA A 380 20.14 -4.07 -3.92
N GLN A 381 19.02 -4.78 -3.80
CA GLN A 381 18.24 -4.84 -2.55
C GLN A 381 19.06 -5.35 -1.38
N TYR A 382 19.84 -6.42 -1.57
CA TYR A 382 20.70 -6.97 -0.51
C TYR A 382 21.79 -6.00 -0.04
N ILE A 383 22.26 -5.11 -0.92
CA ILE A 383 23.17 -4.02 -0.55
C ILE A 383 22.41 -2.97 0.27
N LEU A 384 21.22 -2.57 -0.17
CA LEU A 384 20.36 -1.62 0.54
C LEU A 384 20.03 -2.10 1.96
N ASP A 385 19.70 -3.37 2.14
CA ASP A 385 19.37 -3.95 3.45
C ASP A 385 20.54 -3.89 4.44
N ARG A 386 21.79 -3.77 3.95
CA ARG A 386 23.02 -3.64 4.77
C ARG A 386 23.47 -2.19 4.97
N LEU A 387 22.97 -1.25 4.19
CA LEU A 387 23.31 0.16 4.32
C LEU A 387 22.37 0.83 5.34
N PRO A 388 22.84 1.82 6.10
CA PRO A 388 21.95 2.59 6.96
C PRO A 388 20.86 3.17 6.07
N GLU A 389 19.61 2.96 6.44
CA GLU A 389 18.56 3.75 5.86
C GLU A 389 18.89 5.22 6.16
N PRO A 390 18.64 6.17 5.23
CA PRO A 390 18.46 7.54 5.64
C PRO A 390 17.57 7.50 6.89
N PRO A 391 17.92 8.23 7.97
CA PRO A 391 16.96 8.43 9.04
C PRO A 391 15.64 8.74 8.36
N ALA A 392 14.63 7.88 8.58
CA ALA A 392 13.36 7.87 7.85
C ALA A 392 13.05 9.31 7.53
N ASN A 393 13.05 9.68 6.23
CA ASN A 393 13.04 11.08 5.83
C ASN A 393 11.94 11.72 6.67
N PRO A 394 12.24 12.59 7.66
CA PRO A 394 11.26 13.02 8.68
C PRO A 394 10.21 13.96 8.11
N ASN A 395 10.04 13.85 6.81
CA ASN A 395 9.76 14.87 5.84
C ASN A 395 8.53 14.37 5.13
N LEU A 396 7.40 14.86 5.59
CA LEU A 396 6.18 14.83 4.80
C LEU A 396 6.33 15.88 3.71
N VAL A 397 6.27 15.45 2.45
CA VAL A 397 6.21 16.38 1.32
C VAL A 397 4.77 16.81 1.12
N VAL A 398 4.52 18.10 1.03
CA VAL A 398 3.20 18.68 0.79
C VAL A 398 3.23 19.42 -0.53
N ASN A 399 2.25 19.19 -1.39
CA ASN A 399 2.06 19.95 -2.62
C ASN A 399 0.61 20.38 -2.80
N LEU A 400 0.40 21.34 -3.69
CA LEU A 400 -0.91 21.85 -4.08
C LEU A 400 -1.09 21.62 -5.58
N LYS A 401 -2.21 21.02 -5.96
CA LYS A 401 -2.61 20.82 -7.35
C LYS A 401 -3.88 21.58 -7.67
N ASN A 402 -3.98 22.04 -8.91
CA ASN A 402 -5.21 22.63 -9.43
C ASN A 402 -6.27 21.55 -9.73
N SER A 403 -7.48 21.99 -10.10
CA SER A 403 -8.59 21.09 -10.48
C SER A 403 -8.29 20.17 -11.68
N LEU A 404 -7.25 20.46 -12.47
CA LEU A 404 -6.78 19.65 -13.61
C LEU A 404 -5.63 18.70 -13.23
N GLY A 405 -5.20 18.67 -11.96
CA GLY A 405 -4.10 17.83 -11.48
C GLY A 405 -2.70 18.41 -11.71
N ASN A 406 -2.58 19.64 -12.21
CA ASN A 406 -1.30 20.32 -12.39
C ASN A 406 -0.82 20.93 -11.07
N GLN A 407 0.47 20.82 -10.77
CA GLN A 407 1.06 21.45 -9.58
C GLN A 407 0.99 22.98 -9.70
N ILE A 408 0.55 23.65 -8.64
CA ILE A 408 0.48 25.11 -8.53
C ILE A 408 1.14 25.57 -7.23
N PRO A 409 1.71 26.79 -7.20
CA PRO A 409 2.39 27.28 -6.01
C PRO A 409 1.39 27.60 -4.89
N ALA A 410 1.56 26.97 -3.72
CA ALA A 410 0.95 27.46 -2.50
C ALA A 410 1.74 28.65 -1.94
N SER A 411 1.06 29.58 -1.26
CA SER A 411 1.74 30.72 -0.62
C SER A 411 2.56 30.28 0.59
N ASN A 412 2.07 29.29 1.33
CA ASN A 412 2.77 28.71 2.49
C ASN A 412 2.14 27.37 2.88
N VAL A 413 2.90 26.53 3.57
CA VAL A 413 2.40 25.35 4.29
C VAL A 413 2.88 25.42 5.73
N LYS A 414 1.97 25.25 6.69
CA LYS A 414 2.28 25.12 8.11
C LYS A 414 1.94 23.74 8.63
N TYR A 415 2.59 23.32 9.70
CA TYR A 415 2.31 22.08 10.41
C TYR A 415 2.27 22.30 11.93
N TYR A 416 1.55 21.44 12.66
CA TYR A 416 1.30 21.61 14.09
C TYR A 416 2.05 20.60 14.98
N GLU A 417 2.90 21.11 15.86
CA GLU A 417 3.63 20.35 16.88
C GLU A 417 3.70 21.11 18.21
N GLY A 418 2.58 21.20 18.92
CA GLY A 418 2.45 22.06 20.12
C GLY A 418 2.29 23.54 19.76
N ASN A 419 2.87 23.98 18.65
CA ASN A 419 2.62 25.26 17.98
C ASN A 419 2.66 25.08 16.45
N TRP A 420 2.13 26.08 15.72
CA TRP A 420 2.21 26.11 14.25
C TRP A 420 3.61 26.53 13.78
N LYS A 421 4.22 25.70 12.94
CA LYS A 421 5.55 25.91 12.33
C LYS A 421 5.43 26.00 10.81
N ASP A 422 6.31 26.75 10.16
CA ASP A 422 6.40 26.80 8.70
C ASP A 422 7.14 25.56 8.17
N ALA A 423 6.62 24.97 7.10
CA ALA A 423 7.31 23.93 6.35
C ALA A 423 8.40 24.54 5.47
N VAL A 424 9.45 23.77 5.14
CA VAL A 424 10.53 24.21 4.27
C VAL A 424 10.03 24.28 2.83
N ASN A 425 10.04 25.46 2.20
CA ASN A 425 9.71 25.60 0.79
C ASN A 425 10.88 25.08 -0.07
N ASN A 426 10.63 24.11 -0.94
CA ASN A 426 11.65 23.47 -1.76
C ASN A 426 11.95 24.24 -3.07
N GLY A 427 11.19 25.29 -3.39
CA GLY A 427 11.39 26.13 -4.59
C GLY A 427 10.81 25.56 -5.89
N ASP A 428 10.27 24.35 -5.86
CA ASP A 428 9.64 23.65 -7.00
C ASP A 428 8.10 23.60 -6.90
N GLY A 429 7.51 24.25 -5.90
CA GLY A 429 6.07 24.19 -5.59
C GLY A 429 5.70 23.14 -4.54
N THR A 430 6.68 22.41 -3.99
CA THR A 430 6.50 21.51 -2.86
C THR A 430 7.06 22.09 -1.55
N PHE A 431 6.57 21.57 -0.42
CA PHE A 431 6.97 21.96 0.92
C PHE A 431 7.33 20.74 1.74
N THR A 432 8.42 20.80 2.50
CA THR A 432 8.89 19.72 3.35
C THR A 432 8.59 20.01 4.82
N VAL A 433 7.74 19.18 5.43
CA VAL A 433 7.41 19.21 6.86
C VAL A 433 8.38 18.30 7.61
N ILE A 434 9.30 18.89 8.37
CA ILE A 434 10.30 18.16 9.19
C ILE A 434 9.71 17.87 10.58
N THR A 435 9.38 16.61 10.86
CA THR A 435 8.76 16.14 12.10
C THR A 435 9.22 14.73 12.47
N THR A 436 9.33 14.44 13.77
CA THR A 436 9.56 13.07 14.28
C THR A 436 8.25 12.39 14.71
N ARG A 437 7.10 13.08 14.62
CA ARG A 437 5.80 12.51 14.98
C ARG A 437 5.33 11.58 13.86
N PRO A 438 4.60 10.49 14.18
CA PRO A 438 4.05 9.58 13.18
C PRO A 438 2.94 10.23 12.34
N THR A 439 2.19 11.16 12.92
CA THR A 439 1.15 11.94 12.24
C THR A 439 1.22 13.40 12.63
N VAL A 440 0.81 14.30 11.73
CA VAL A 440 0.83 15.75 11.94
C VAL A 440 -0.39 16.41 11.30
N SER A 441 -0.86 17.51 11.89
CA SER A 441 -1.84 18.38 11.23
C SER A 441 -1.10 19.38 10.34
N ILE A 442 -1.55 19.52 9.09
CA ILE A 442 -0.96 20.44 8.12
C ILE A 442 -2.01 21.44 7.63
N ARG A 443 -1.56 22.62 7.24
CA ARG A 443 -2.39 23.70 6.73
C ARG A 443 -1.73 24.35 5.52
N VAL A 444 -2.38 24.29 4.38
CA VAL A 444 -1.96 25.01 3.17
C VAL A 444 -2.60 26.38 3.13
N TYR A 445 -1.86 27.35 2.60
CA TYR A 445 -2.32 28.71 2.34
C TYR A 445 -2.26 28.98 0.84
N TYR A 446 -3.38 29.40 0.26
CA TYR A 446 -3.49 29.71 -1.15
C TYR A 446 -4.61 30.74 -1.37
N GLU A 447 -4.35 31.72 -2.25
CA GLU A 447 -5.30 32.80 -2.56
C GLU A 447 -5.88 33.48 -1.31
N TYR A 448 -5.00 33.76 -0.33
CA TYR A 448 -5.30 34.39 0.97
C TYR A 448 -6.19 33.56 1.92
N ALA A 449 -6.58 32.36 1.53
CA ALA A 449 -7.32 31.41 2.34
C ALA A 449 -6.41 30.32 2.88
N SER A 450 -6.93 29.50 3.82
CA SER A 450 -6.22 28.33 4.31
C SER A 450 -7.13 27.14 4.47
N LYS A 451 -6.59 25.95 4.19
CA LYS A 451 -7.27 24.67 4.45
C LYS A 451 -6.37 23.80 5.30
N GLN A 452 -6.93 23.28 6.39
CA GLN A 452 -6.25 22.36 7.32
C GLN A 452 -6.75 20.93 7.12
N VAL A 453 -5.84 19.98 7.32
CA VAL A 453 -6.13 18.55 7.39
C VAL A 453 -5.36 18.00 8.58
N ASP A 454 -6.04 17.18 9.37
CA ASP A 454 -5.50 16.60 10.60
C ASP A 454 -5.09 15.14 10.40
N ASN A 455 -4.20 14.67 11.29
CA ASN A 455 -3.75 13.27 11.34
C ASN A 455 -3.13 12.77 10.02
N VAL A 456 -2.41 13.64 9.30
CA VAL A 456 -1.71 13.23 8.09
C VAL A 456 -0.52 12.37 8.48
N PRO A 457 -0.39 11.13 7.98
CA PRO A 457 0.78 10.30 8.22
C PRO A 457 2.03 11.02 7.72
N ALA A 458 3.01 11.19 8.60
CA ALA A 458 4.31 11.72 8.26
C ALA A 458 5.26 10.57 7.88
N GLN A 459 6.55 10.88 7.67
CA GLN A 459 7.61 9.92 7.34
C GLN A 459 7.46 9.31 5.94
N ASN A 460 8.32 9.72 4.99
CA ASN A 460 8.31 9.21 3.61
C ASN A 460 6.94 9.29 2.90
N ASN A 461 6.11 10.27 3.25
CA ASN A 461 4.77 10.42 2.68
C ASN A 461 4.65 11.71 1.88
N THR A 462 3.70 11.74 0.95
CA THR A 462 3.30 12.95 0.23
C THR A 462 1.82 13.23 0.46
N TYR A 463 1.48 14.45 0.88
CA TYR A 463 0.11 14.90 0.95
C TYR A 463 -0.18 15.96 -0.12
N THR A 464 -1.21 15.74 -0.90
CA THR A 464 -1.65 16.66 -1.95
C THR A 464 -2.94 17.36 -1.55
N PHE A 465 -2.87 18.68 -1.43
CA PHE A 465 -4.07 19.51 -1.46
C PHE A 465 -4.51 19.71 -2.91
N THR A 466 -5.83 19.76 -3.14
CA THR A 466 -6.40 20.04 -4.45
C THR A 466 -7.36 21.22 -4.34
N THR A 467 -7.24 22.20 -5.24
CA THR A 467 -8.22 23.28 -5.40
C THR A 467 -9.39 22.83 -6.26
N VAL A 468 -10.41 23.67 -6.35
CA VAL A 468 -11.50 23.52 -7.31
C VAL A 468 -11.55 24.74 -8.21
N ASN A 469 -11.97 24.54 -9.47
CA ASN A 469 -12.26 25.64 -10.38
C ASN A 469 -13.61 26.26 -10.01
N ALA A 470 -13.60 27.19 -9.07
CA ALA A 470 -14.80 27.89 -8.64
C ALA A 470 -15.39 28.66 -9.82
N THR A 471 -16.70 28.53 -10.02
CA THR A 471 -17.44 29.12 -11.13
C THR A 471 -18.48 30.07 -10.57
N VAL A 472 -18.43 31.35 -10.92
CA VAL A 472 -19.44 32.34 -10.48
C VAL A 472 -20.24 32.79 -11.69
N GLN A 473 -21.56 32.68 -11.61
CA GLN A 473 -22.50 33.03 -12.67
C GLN A 473 -23.38 34.21 -12.24
N LEU A 474 -23.61 35.15 -13.15
CA LEU A 474 -24.65 36.17 -13.02
C LEU A 474 -25.74 35.89 -14.06
N LYS A 475 -27.00 35.82 -13.63
CA LYS A 475 -28.16 35.54 -14.49
C LYS A 475 -29.23 36.62 -14.37
N ASN A 476 -29.89 36.91 -15.50
CA ASN A 476 -31.07 37.76 -15.56
C ASN A 476 -32.27 37.06 -14.91
N SER A 477 -33.38 37.76 -14.69
CA SER A 477 -34.61 37.19 -14.13
C SER A 477 -35.19 35.97 -14.88
N LEU A 478 -34.86 35.80 -16.16
CA LEU A 478 -35.26 34.65 -17.00
C LEU A 478 -34.25 33.48 -16.95
N GLY A 479 -33.16 33.62 -16.20
CA GLY A 479 -32.10 32.62 -16.06
C GLY A 479 -31.02 32.66 -17.15
N ASN A 480 -31.02 33.65 -18.04
CA ASN A 480 -29.98 33.84 -19.04
C ASN A 480 -28.76 34.53 -18.43
N LEU A 481 -27.58 34.20 -18.92
CA LEU A 481 -26.31 34.74 -18.43
C LEU A 481 -26.16 36.24 -18.76
N ILE A 482 -25.66 37.03 -17.79
CA ILE A 482 -25.38 38.47 -17.93
C ILE A 482 -23.89 38.74 -17.71
N ASP A 483 -23.31 39.58 -18.56
CA ASP A 483 -21.93 40.07 -18.46
C ASP A 483 -21.76 41.26 -17.51
N GLN A 484 -20.50 41.62 -17.23
CA GLN A 484 -20.10 42.84 -16.50
C GLN A 484 -20.43 42.84 -14.99
N GLY A 485 -20.99 41.75 -14.46
CA GLY A 485 -21.05 41.52 -13.01
C GLY A 485 -19.65 41.40 -12.43
N THR A 486 -19.30 42.27 -11.47
CA THR A 486 -18.02 42.24 -10.76
C THR A 486 -18.13 41.34 -9.54
N VAL A 487 -17.19 40.39 -9.42
CA VAL A 487 -17.22 39.37 -8.38
C VAL A 487 -16.06 39.56 -7.41
N GLN A 488 -16.36 39.44 -6.11
CA GLN A 488 -15.37 39.35 -5.05
C GLN A 488 -15.63 38.13 -4.18
N TYR A 489 -14.60 37.67 -3.45
CA TYR A 489 -14.73 36.65 -2.42
C TYR A 489 -14.00 37.10 -1.15
N TYR A 490 -14.48 36.67 0.01
CA TYR A 490 -13.90 37.05 1.29
C TYR A 490 -12.84 36.06 1.76
N ALA A 491 -11.59 36.52 1.88
CA ALA A 491 -10.46 35.78 2.42
C ALA A 491 -9.56 36.73 3.24
N GLY A 492 -9.93 36.92 4.50
CA GLY A 492 -9.37 37.95 5.41
C GLY A 492 -9.74 39.39 5.05
N ALA A 493 -9.99 39.64 3.77
CA ALA A 493 -10.55 40.86 3.20
C ALA A 493 -11.32 40.50 1.91
N TRP A 494 -12.08 41.44 1.36
CA TRP A 494 -12.69 41.27 0.04
C TRP A 494 -11.62 41.27 -1.05
N ARG A 495 -11.49 40.14 -1.75
CA ARG A 495 -10.54 39.92 -2.85
C ARG A 495 -11.26 39.92 -4.17
N SER A 496 -10.64 40.47 -5.21
CA SER A 496 -11.19 40.41 -6.56
C SER A 496 -11.24 38.96 -7.04
N PHE A 497 -12.41 38.49 -7.46
CA PHE A 497 -12.56 37.20 -8.14
C PHE A 497 -12.43 37.39 -9.66
N GLY A 498 -13.06 38.42 -10.21
CA GLY A 498 -13.05 38.72 -11.63
C GLY A 498 -14.30 39.48 -12.05
N THR A 499 -14.54 39.52 -13.36
CA THR A 499 -15.80 40.01 -13.94
C THR A 499 -16.39 38.90 -14.80
N THR A 500 -17.72 38.83 -14.86
CA THR A 500 -18.41 37.84 -15.69
C THR A 500 -18.26 38.19 -17.18
N SER A 501 -17.84 37.20 -17.96
CA SER A 501 -17.71 37.25 -19.42
C SER A 501 -18.39 36.02 -20.00
N ASN A 502 -19.30 36.21 -20.96
CA ASN A 502 -20.36 35.26 -21.29
C ASN A 502 -21.15 34.79 -20.05
N GLY A 503 -21.33 35.69 -19.08
CA GLY A 503 -21.98 35.56 -17.79
C GLY A 503 -21.34 34.61 -16.78
N VAL A 504 -20.09 34.22 -16.99
CA VAL A 504 -19.34 33.34 -16.07
C VAL A 504 -17.97 33.92 -15.74
N SER A 505 -17.49 33.68 -14.52
CA SER A 505 -16.10 33.93 -14.10
C SER A 505 -15.56 32.68 -13.41
N TYR A 506 -14.27 32.41 -13.60
CA TYR A 506 -13.59 31.22 -13.05
C TYR A 506 -12.40 31.60 -12.19
N LYS A 507 -12.12 30.82 -11.15
CA LYS A 507 -10.89 30.93 -10.34
C LYS A 507 -10.61 29.65 -9.57
N GLU A 508 -9.34 29.23 -9.55
CA GLU A 508 -8.90 28.16 -8.66
C GLU A 508 -8.92 28.66 -7.21
N LEU A 509 -9.65 27.97 -6.33
CA LEU A 509 -9.73 28.28 -4.90
C LEU A 509 -9.66 26.99 -4.07
N LEU A 510 -9.24 27.11 -2.81
CA LEU A 510 -9.30 25.98 -1.88
C LEU A 510 -10.78 25.55 -1.69
N PRO A 511 -11.10 24.25 -1.61
CA PRO A 511 -12.49 23.81 -1.46
C PRO A 511 -12.92 23.95 0.01
N ILE A 512 -13.29 25.18 0.38
CA ILE A 512 -13.82 25.57 1.70
C ILE A 512 -15.05 26.47 1.52
N ASN A 513 -15.66 26.90 2.62
CA ASN A 513 -16.76 27.86 2.62
C ASN A 513 -16.25 29.30 2.47
N TYR A 514 -16.78 30.03 1.49
CA TYR A 514 -16.49 31.45 1.24
C TYR A 514 -17.77 32.28 1.26
N SER A 515 -17.63 33.57 1.55
CA SER A 515 -18.62 34.58 1.17
C SER A 515 -18.21 35.19 -0.16
N PHE A 516 -19.11 35.14 -1.15
CA PHE A 516 -18.96 35.81 -2.45
C PHE A 516 -19.83 37.07 -2.47
N ARG A 517 -19.33 38.11 -3.13
CA ARG A 517 -20.07 39.36 -3.38
C ARG A 517 -20.19 39.56 -4.88
N MET A 518 -21.42 39.72 -5.35
CA MET A 518 -21.70 40.16 -6.70
C MET A 518 -22.03 41.64 -6.69
N THR A 519 -21.43 42.41 -7.58
CA THR A 519 -21.77 43.81 -7.84
C THR A 519 -22.21 43.97 -9.28
N TYR A 520 -23.43 44.47 -9.49
CA TYR A 520 -24.03 44.70 -10.79
C TYR A 520 -24.94 45.92 -10.72
N GLU A 521 -24.90 46.77 -11.75
CA GLU A 521 -25.66 48.04 -11.78
C GLU A 521 -25.50 48.87 -10.50
N TYR A 522 -24.26 48.89 -9.97
CA TYR A 522 -23.83 49.57 -8.74
C TYR A 522 -24.42 49.05 -7.42
N GLY A 523 -25.32 48.07 -7.45
CA GLY A 523 -25.79 47.35 -6.26
C GLY A 523 -24.91 46.13 -5.97
N SER A 524 -24.93 45.65 -4.73
CA SER A 524 -24.18 44.46 -4.33
C SER A 524 -25.01 43.50 -3.47
N VAL A 525 -24.81 42.20 -3.64
CA VAL A 525 -25.39 41.13 -2.81
C VAL A 525 -24.31 40.12 -2.46
N ASP A 526 -24.35 39.65 -1.22
CA ASP A 526 -23.42 38.65 -0.69
C ASP A 526 -24.09 37.28 -0.59
N LYS A 527 -23.34 36.20 -0.84
CA LYS A 527 -23.81 34.82 -0.77
C LYS A 527 -22.71 33.92 -0.21
N GLN A 528 -23.03 33.08 0.77
CA GLN A 528 -22.12 32.04 1.23
C GLN A 528 -22.23 30.81 0.35
N GLN A 529 -21.08 30.18 0.05
CA GLN A 529 -21.00 28.95 -0.72
C GLN A 529 -19.85 28.08 -0.22
N ASN A 530 -20.14 26.80 0.02
CA ASN A 530 -19.13 25.79 0.30
C ASN A 530 -18.67 25.12 -1.00
N LEU A 531 -17.47 25.48 -1.43
CA LEU A 531 -16.87 24.98 -2.67
C LEU A 531 -16.45 23.50 -2.60
N SER A 532 -16.42 22.89 -1.41
CA SER A 532 -16.20 21.43 -1.29
C SER A 532 -17.45 20.62 -1.62
N ILE A 533 -18.62 21.25 -1.67
CA ILE A 533 -19.91 20.61 -1.97
C ILE A 533 -20.33 20.95 -3.40
N ASP A 534 -20.33 22.24 -3.73
CA ASP A 534 -20.68 22.74 -5.06
C ASP A 534 -19.79 23.95 -5.41
N PRO A 535 -18.91 23.83 -6.42
CA PRO A 535 -18.03 24.91 -6.85
C PRO A 535 -18.74 26.01 -7.65
N THR A 536 -20.04 25.87 -7.95
CA THR A 536 -20.82 26.83 -8.75
C THR A 536 -21.61 27.81 -7.88
N VAL A 537 -21.25 29.09 -7.91
CA VAL A 537 -21.96 30.17 -7.22
C VAL A 537 -22.86 30.91 -8.22
N ILE A 538 -24.17 30.83 -8.02
CA ILE A 538 -25.14 31.52 -8.88
C ILE A 538 -25.72 32.74 -8.16
N PHE A 539 -25.62 33.90 -8.81
CA PHE A 539 -26.38 35.11 -8.52
C PHE A 539 -27.42 35.35 -9.62
N GLN A 540 -28.62 35.74 -9.22
CA GLN A 540 -29.71 36.05 -10.13
C GLN A 540 -30.27 37.43 -9.79
N THR A 541 -30.46 38.27 -10.81
CA THR A 541 -31.20 39.51 -10.71
C THR A 541 -32.72 39.26 -10.74
N VAL A 542 -33.48 40.32 -10.46
CA VAL A 542 -34.92 40.38 -10.70
C VAL A 542 -35.21 41.48 -11.71
N ASN A 543 -36.26 41.30 -12.50
CA ASN A 543 -36.75 42.34 -13.40
C ASN A 543 -37.57 43.35 -12.58
N ALA A 544 -36.89 44.36 -12.03
CA ALA A 544 -37.55 45.40 -11.27
C ALA A 544 -38.51 46.18 -12.17
N ALA A 545 -39.75 46.36 -11.73
CA ALA A 545 -40.81 47.04 -12.47
C ALA A 545 -41.31 48.24 -11.67
N VAL A 546 -40.96 49.46 -12.10
CA VAL A 546 -41.42 50.69 -11.44
C VAL A 546 -42.61 51.24 -12.19
N GLN A 547 -43.74 51.38 -11.50
CA GLN A 547 -45.02 51.79 -12.09
C GLN A 547 -45.41 53.19 -11.59
N LEU A 548 -45.94 54.01 -12.48
CA LEU A 548 -46.62 55.26 -12.12
C LEU A 548 -48.12 55.11 -12.41
N LYS A 549 -48.95 55.32 -11.40
CA LYS A 549 -50.41 55.19 -11.48
C LYS A 549 -51.08 56.53 -11.20
N ASN A 550 -52.18 56.81 -11.89
CA ASN A 550 -53.05 57.93 -11.56
C ASN A 550 -53.91 57.64 -10.32
N SER A 551 -54.68 58.62 -9.88
CA SER A 551 -55.54 58.51 -8.70
C SER A 551 -56.63 57.43 -8.81
N ILE A 552 -56.96 56.97 -10.03
CA ILE A 552 -57.90 55.87 -10.31
C ILE A 552 -57.20 54.53 -10.58
N GLY A 553 -55.87 54.46 -10.43
CA GLY A 553 -55.07 53.26 -10.59
C GLY A 553 -54.61 52.94 -12.02
N SER A 554 -54.93 53.78 -13.01
CA SER A 554 -54.46 53.62 -14.40
C SER A 554 -53.00 54.05 -14.55
N LEU A 555 -52.28 53.36 -15.42
CA LEU A 555 -50.86 53.59 -15.68
C LEU A 555 -50.60 54.92 -16.42
N ILE A 556 -49.54 55.65 -16.03
CA ILE A 556 -49.13 56.95 -16.61
C ILE A 556 -47.71 56.87 -17.19
N ASP A 557 -47.53 57.41 -18.39
CA ASP A 557 -46.25 57.55 -19.06
C ASP A 557 -45.46 58.80 -18.65
N ALA A 558 -44.19 58.83 -19.05
CA ALA A 558 -43.27 59.97 -18.87
C ALA A 558 -42.87 60.27 -17.41
N GLY A 559 -43.16 59.38 -16.46
CA GLY A 559 -42.53 59.41 -15.13
C GLY A 559 -41.06 59.03 -15.26
N THR A 560 -40.14 59.88 -14.80
CA THR A 560 -38.70 59.56 -14.82
C THR A 560 -38.30 58.91 -13.51
N VAL A 561 -37.60 57.79 -13.60
CA VAL A 561 -37.26 56.94 -12.46
C VAL A 561 -35.76 56.96 -12.21
N GLN A 562 -35.39 57.08 -10.94
CA GLN A 562 -34.03 56.86 -10.45
C GLN A 562 -34.03 55.82 -9.33
N TYR A 563 -32.88 55.21 -9.08
CA TYR A 563 -32.68 54.33 -7.92
C TYR A 563 -31.36 54.66 -7.23
N TYR A 564 -31.27 54.46 -5.92
CA TYR A 564 -30.09 54.77 -5.14
C TYR A 564 -29.17 53.56 -5.00
N ALA A 565 -27.95 53.67 -5.54
CA ALA A 565 -26.89 52.67 -5.44
C ALA A 565 -25.52 53.38 -5.33
N GLY A 566 -25.19 53.81 -4.11
CA GLY A 566 -24.05 54.70 -3.80
C GLY A 566 -24.25 56.16 -4.25
N ALA A 567 -25.05 56.37 -5.29
CA ALA A 567 -25.56 57.64 -5.78
C ALA A 567 -26.92 57.40 -6.46
N TRP A 568 -27.66 58.47 -6.76
CA TRP A 568 -28.85 58.37 -7.60
C TRP A 568 -28.46 58.01 -9.04
N ARG A 569 -28.95 56.85 -9.51
CA ARG A 569 -28.69 56.30 -10.84
C ARG A 569 -29.96 56.38 -11.68
N SER A 570 -29.80 56.57 -12.98
CA SER A 570 -30.94 56.55 -13.91
C SER A 570 -31.52 55.13 -14.00
N PHE A 571 -32.82 55.00 -13.74
CA PHE A 571 -33.55 53.76 -13.95
C PHE A 571 -34.24 53.75 -15.33
N GLY A 572 -34.73 54.90 -15.81
CA GLY A 572 -35.41 55.03 -17.09
C GLY A 572 -36.67 55.88 -16.98
N THR A 573 -37.57 55.76 -17.95
CA THR A 573 -38.88 56.44 -17.96
C THR A 573 -39.99 55.43 -18.10
N THR A 574 -41.16 55.70 -17.52
CA THR A 574 -42.33 54.85 -17.71
C THR A 574 -42.82 54.94 -19.17
N SER A 575 -43.01 53.78 -19.79
CA SER A 575 -43.60 53.60 -21.12
C SER A 575 -44.65 52.49 -21.02
N ASN A 576 -45.87 52.75 -21.48
CA ASN A 576 -47.06 52.00 -21.07
C ASN A 576 -47.19 51.91 -19.53
N GLY A 577 -46.76 52.98 -18.85
CA GLY A 577 -46.72 53.24 -17.42
C GLY A 577 -45.84 52.36 -16.55
N VAL A 578 -44.93 51.59 -17.14
CA VAL A 578 -43.91 50.82 -16.41
C VAL A 578 -42.51 51.10 -16.95
N ALA A 579 -41.53 51.17 -16.06
CA ALA A 579 -40.12 51.11 -16.41
C ALA A 579 -39.54 49.79 -15.88
N TYR A 580 -38.68 49.13 -16.67
CA TYR A 580 -38.05 47.86 -16.31
C TYR A 580 -36.52 47.98 -16.24
N LYS A 581 -35.91 47.24 -15.31
CA LYS A 581 -34.45 47.09 -15.22
C LYS A 581 -34.10 45.83 -14.43
N GLU A 582 -33.10 45.08 -14.90
CA GLU A 582 -32.52 43.98 -14.14
C GLU A 582 -31.68 44.56 -13.00
N LEU A 583 -32.01 44.22 -11.76
CA LEU A 583 -31.27 44.63 -10.57
C LEU A 583 -31.04 43.43 -9.65
N LEU A 584 -29.96 43.45 -8.88
CA LEU A 584 -29.75 42.43 -7.85
C LEU A 584 -30.88 42.49 -6.80
N PRO A 585 -31.29 41.36 -6.20
CA PRO A 585 -32.39 41.31 -5.24
C PRO A 585 -31.94 41.89 -3.89
N ALA A 586 -32.03 43.21 -3.76
CA ALA A 586 -31.67 43.96 -2.56
C ALA A 586 -32.72 45.04 -2.23
N ASN A 587 -32.56 45.72 -1.10
CA ASN A 587 -33.35 46.89 -0.75
C ASN A 587 -32.79 48.14 -1.42
N TYR A 588 -33.62 48.83 -2.19
CA TYR A 588 -33.26 50.07 -2.89
C TYR A 588 -34.22 51.19 -2.52
N SER A 589 -33.73 52.43 -2.57
CA SER A 589 -34.59 53.61 -2.65
C SER A 589 -34.81 53.96 -4.12
N PHE A 590 -36.06 54.08 -4.52
CA PHE A 590 -36.49 54.55 -5.83
C PHE A 590 -36.99 55.99 -5.72
N ARG A 591 -36.73 56.79 -6.75
CA ARG A 591 -37.27 58.14 -6.90
C ARG A 591 -38.08 58.19 -8.16
N MET A 592 -39.33 58.59 -8.03
CA MET A 592 -40.20 58.92 -9.15
C MET A 592 -40.28 60.42 -9.28
N THR A 593 -39.97 60.94 -10.46
CA THR A 593 -40.20 62.35 -10.80
C THR A 593 -41.26 62.44 -11.89
N TYR A 594 -42.32 63.19 -11.61
CA TYR A 594 -43.41 63.45 -12.54
C TYR A 594 -43.90 64.89 -12.34
N GLU A 595 -44.17 65.60 -13.45
CA GLU A 595 -44.62 67.00 -13.42
C GLU A 595 -43.71 67.92 -12.58
N PHE A 596 -42.39 67.64 -12.64
CA PHE A 596 -41.30 68.35 -11.93
C PHE A 596 -41.32 68.19 -10.40
N VAL A 597 -42.01 67.18 -9.90
CA VAL A 597 -42.11 66.82 -8.47
C VAL A 597 -41.48 65.46 -8.28
N SER A 598 -40.80 65.22 -7.16
CA SER A 598 -40.13 63.95 -6.89
C SER A 598 -40.57 63.35 -5.57
N ASN A 599 -40.93 62.06 -5.58
CA ASN A 599 -41.18 61.27 -4.38
C ASN A 599 -40.25 60.06 -4.33
N ASP A 600 -39.79 59.74 -3.12
CA ASP A 600 -38.89 58.62 -2.88
C ASP A 600 -39.62 57.48 -2.17
N LYS A 601 -39.29 56.23 -2.51
CA LYS A 601 -39.86 55.02 -1.90
C LYS A 601 -38.80 53.95 -1.76
N GLN A 602 -38.69 53.35 -0.58
CA GLN A 602 -37.86 52.16 -0.39
C GLN A 602 -38.63 50.90 -0.77
N GLN A 603 -37.98 49.99 -1.48
CA GLN A 603 -38.52 48.67 -1.82
C GLN A 603 -37.43 47.61 -1.74
N ASN A 604 -37.76 46.51 -1.06
CA ASN A 604 -36.96 45.30 -1.10
C ASN A 604 -37.35 44.46 -2.32
N LEU A 605 -36.46 44.40 -3.30
CA LEU A 605 -36.68 43.67 -4.54
C LEU A 605 -36.57 42.15 -4.38
N SER A 606 -35.98 41.66 -3.27
CA SER A 606 -35.97 40.22 -2.96
C SER A 606 -37.33 39.69 -2.53
N THR A 607 -38.24 40.56 -2.07
CA THR A 607 -39.60 40.18 -1.65
C THR A 607 -40.64 40.56 -2.68
N ASN A 608 -40.51 41.72 -3.32
CA ASN A 608 -41.41 42.17 -4.37
C ASN A 608 -40.64 43.03 -5.40
N PRO A 609 -40.53 42.59 -6.67
CA PRO A 609 -39.83 43.35 -7.70
C PRO A 609 -40.65 44.52 -8.27
N VAL A 610 -41.92 44.70 -7.87
CA VAL A 610 -42.80 45.77 -8.37
C VAL A 610 -42.83 46.96 -7.39
N VAL A 611 -42.49 48.16 -7.89
CA VAL A 611 -42.47 49.40 -7.13
C VAL A 611 -43.56 50.35 -7.64
N ASP A 612 -44.61 50.53 -6.86
CA ASP A 612 -45.70 51.44 -7.23
C ASP A 612 -45.52 52.86 -6.68
N PHE A 613 -45.68 53.84 -7.56
CA PHE A 613 -45.95 55.24 -7.24
C PHE A 613 -47.35 55.62 -7.73
N SER A 614 -48.05 56.43 -6.94
CA SER A 614 -49.38 56.93 -7.30
C SER A 614 -49.42 58.45 -7.20
N THR A 615 -50.09 59.09 -8.15
CA THR A 615 -50.48 60.49 -8.05
C THR A 615 -51.79 60.64 -7.29
N VAL A 616 -52.11 61.87 -6.92
CA VAL A 616 -53.44 62.28 -6.49
C VAL A 616 -54.00 63.25 -7.53
N LEU A 617 -55.31 63.17 -7.77
CA LEU A 617 -56.00 64.17 -8.57
C LEU A 617 -56.12 65.45 -7.76
N CYS A 618 -55.19 66.38 -7.96
CA CYS A 618 -55.25 67.71 -7.35
C CYS A 618 -56.38 68.49 -8.01
N SER A 619 -57.32 68.96 -7.21
CA SER A 619 -58.43 69.81 -7.65
C SER A 619 -58.28 71.18 -7.01
N VAL A 620 -58.12 72.23 -7.82
CA VAL A 620 -58.08 73.61 -7.32
C VAL A 620 -59.40 74.27 -7.64
N LYS A 621 -60.13 74.70 -6.59
CA LYS A 621 -61.37 75.44 -6.70
C LYS A 621 -61.13 76.90 -6.38
N VAL A 622 -61.52 77.79 -7.30
CA VAL A 622 -61.38 79.23 -7.16
C VAL A 622 -62.76 79.86 -7.10
N SER A 623 -63.04 80.57 -6.01
CA SER A 623 -64.34 81.20 -5.75
C SER A 623 -64.17 82.66 -5.31
N LYS A 624 -65.24 83.47 -5.42
CA LYS A 624 -65.24 84.84 -4.88
C LYS A 624 -65.30 84.83 -3.35
N THR A 625 -64.58 85.74 -2.70
CA THR A 625 -64.58 85.86 -1.22
C THR A 625 -65.93 86.28 -0.63
N ASN A 626 -66.78 86.99 -1.38
CA ASN A 626 -68.02 87.59 -0.86
C ASN A 626 -69.22 86.63 -0.80
N ASN A 627 -69.33 85.70 -1.75
CA ASN A 627 -70.50 84.83 -1.91
C ASN A 627 -70.16 83.38 -2.27
N ASN A 628 -68.86 83.01 -2.30
CA ASN A 628 -68.36 81.71 -2.72
C ASN A 628 -68.73 81.29 -4.16
N GLU A 629 -69.19 82.21 -5.02
CA GLU A 629 -69.47 81.91 -6.43
C GLU A 629 -68.20 81.44 -7.16
N PRO A 630 -68.29 80.40 -8.01
CA PRO A 630 -67.15 79.89 -8.76
C PRO A 630 -66.64 80.92 -9.78
N ILE A 631 -65.32 81.02 -9.91
CA ILE A 631 -64.67 81.90 -10.89
C ILE A 631 -64.23 81.06 -12.08
N ASN A 632 -64.89 81.23 -13.23
CA ASN A 632 -64.51 80.61 -14.49
C ASN A 632 -63.27 81.30 -15.10
N ASN A 633 -62.40 80.56 -15.79
CA ASN A 633 -61.18 81.04 -16.45
C ASN A 633 -60.12 81.69 -15.53
N ALA A 634 -60.12 81.38 -14.23
CA ALA A 634 -59.00 81.74 -13.36
C ALA A 634 -57.78 80.88 -13.73
N ALA A 635 -56.62 81.51 -13.95
CA ALA A 635 -55.38 80.81 -14.22
C ALA A 635 -54.79 80.27 -12.92
N VAL A 636 -54.50 78.97 -12.87
CA VAL A 636 -53.93 78.30 -11.70
C VAL A 636 -52.54 77.78 -12.02
N LYS A 637 -51.59 78.08 -11.13
CA LYS A 637 -50.22 77.58 -11.16
C LYS A 637 -49.88 76.87 -9.86
N TYR A 638 -48.90 75.98 -9.90
CA TYR A 638 -48.29 75.38 -8.71
C TYR A 638 -46.77 75.56 -8.76
N TYR A 639 -46.12 75.63 -7.61
CA TYR A 639 -44.67 75.80 -7.53
C TYR A 639 -43.95 74.46 -7.37
N SER A 640 -43.04 74.15 -8.30
CA SER A 640 -42.17 72.96 -8.25
C SER A 640 -40.78 73.29 -8.83
N GLY A 641 -40.03 74.08 -8.06
CA GLY A 641 -38.76 74.71 -8.47
C GLY A 641 -38.94 75.92 -9.40
N ALA A 642 -40.08 76.01 -10.08
CA ALA A 642 -40.58 77.17 -10.80
C ALA A 642 -42.11 77.15 -10.79
N TRP A 643 -42.75 78.27 -11.12
CA TRP A 643 -44.20 78.31 -11.31
C TRP A 643 -44.61 77.54 -12.57
N ARG A 644 -45.28 76.41 -12.38
CA ARG A 644 -45.80 75.53 -13.44
C ARG A 644 -47.28 75.76 -13.65
N ASN A 645 -47.74 75.63 -14.90
CA ASN A 645 -49.16 75.73 -15.21
C ASN A 645 -49.90 74.49 -14.71
N LEU A 646 -50.96 74.69 -13.90
CA LEU A 646 -51.90 73.64 -13.54
C LEU A 646 -53.02 73.58 -14.59
N GLY A 647 -53.58 74.74 -14.93
CA GLY A 647 -54.67 74.87 -15.88
C GLY A 647 -55.49 76.13 -15.63
N THR A 648 -56.61 76.26 -16.32
CA THR A 648 -57.63 77.30 -16.08
C THR A 648 -58.89 76.65 -15.52
N THR A 649 -59.58 77.34 -14.60
CA THR A 649 -60.83 76.84 -14.02
C THR A 649 -61.96 76.79 -15.05
N ASN A 650 -62.83 75.79 -14.93
CA ASN A 650 -64.06 75.65 -15.72
C ASN A 650 -65.21 76.50 -15.14
N THR A 651 -66.43 76.33 -15.64
CA THR A 651 -67.65 77.02 -15.16
C THR A 651 -67.96 76.78 -13.68
N ASP A 652 -67.51 75.66 -13.12
CA ASP A 652 -67.67 75.33 -11.70
C ASP A 652 -66.53 75.88 -10.84
N GLY A 653 -65.61 76.65 -11.44
CA GLY A 653 -64.46 77.24 -10.76
C GLY A 653 -63.37 76.23 -10.45
N ILE A 654 -63.37 75.05 -11.10
CA ILE A 654 -62.45 73.95 -10.80
C ILE A 654 -61.49 73.71 -11.97
N THR A 655 -60.24 73.44 -11.64
CA THR A 655 -59.27 72.84 -12.58
C THR A 655 -58.57 71.68 -11.88
N THR A 656 -58.17 70.65 -12.63
CA THR A 656 -57.60 69.44 -12.05
C THR A 656 -56.31 69.02 -12.75
N LYS A 657 -55.42 68.38 -12.01
CA LYS A 657 -54.18 67.79 -12.53
C LYS A 657 -53.72 66.63 -11.65
N GLU A 658 -53.29 65.54 -12.27
CA GLU A 658 -52.60 64.46 -11.56
C GLU A 658 -51.21 64.94 -11.15
N LEU A 659 -50.93 64.93 -9.85
CA LEU A 659 -49.65 65.34 -9.28
C LEU A 659 -49.19 64.31 -8.26
N LEU A 660 -47.87 64.13 -8.12
CA LEU A 660 -47.35 63.33 -7.01
C LEU A 660 -47.74 63.97 -5.67
N PRO A 661 -48.11 63.16 -4.64
CA PRO A 661 -48.46 63.67 -3.33
C PRO A 661 -47.31 64.47 -2.73
N ALA A 662 -47.51 65.77 -2.50
CA ALA A 662 -46.53 66.65 -1.89
C ALA A 662 -47.19 67.94 -1.36
N ASN A 663 -46.42 68.75 -0.65
CA ASN A 663 -46.82 70.09 -0.25
C ASN A 663 -46.46 71.11 -1.34
N PHE A 664 -47.47 71.84 -1.84
CA PHE A 664 -47.33 72.78 -2.94
C PHE A 664 -47.82 74.17 -2.56
N SER A 665 -47.14 75.20 -3.06
CA SER A 665 -47.72 76.53 -3.18
C SER A 665 -48.49 76.63 -4.49
N PHE A 666 -49.79 76.89 -4.41
CA PHE A 666 -50.68 77.18 -5.53
C PHE A 666 -50.87 78.68 -5.68
N ARG A 667 -51.04 79.16 -6.90
CA ARG A 667 -51.39 80.54 -7.23
C ARG A 667 -52.60 80.53 -8.13
N ALA A 668 -53.69 81.17 -7.71
CA ALA A 668 -54.81 81.49 -8.59
C ALA A 668 -54.71 82.95 -9.03
N THR A 669 -55.07 83.25 -10.28
CA THR A 669 -55.06 84.62 -10.83
C THR A 669 -56.28 84.83 -11.72
N TYR A 670 -57.01 85.93 -11.49
CA TYR A 670 -58.12 86.38 -12.32
C TYR A 670 -58.04 87.90 -12.53
N GLY A 671 -57.93 88.34 -13.79
CA GLY A 671 -57.60 89.73 -14.10
C GLY A 671 -56.26 90.14 -13.48
N SER A 672 -56.25 91.21 -12.68
CA SER A 672 -55.08 91.71 -11.93
C SER A 672 -54.97 91.19 -10.50
N VAL A 673 -55.88 90.30 -10.06
CA VAL A 673 -55.92 89.77 -8.68
C VAL A 673 -55.29 88.39 -8.64
N SER A 674 -54.38 88.15 -7.69
CA SER A 674 -53.77 86.84 -7.45
C SER A 674 -53.65 86.51 -5.97
N LEU A 675 -53.80 85.24 -5.61
CA LEU A 675 -53.58 84.75 -4.25
C LEU A 675 -52.80 83.43 -4.28
N ASP A 676 -51.83 83.32 -3.37
CA ASP A 676 -51.06 82.12 -3.15
C ASP A 676 -51.59 81.34 -1.94
N LYS A 677 -51.60 80.01 -2.04
CA LYS A 677 -52.00 79.11 -0.95
C LYS A 677 -51.07 77.91 -0.89
N LEU A 678 -50.49 77.64 0.28
CA LEU A 678 -49.73 76.43 0.55
C LEU A 678 -50.69 75.31 0.97
N GLN A 679 -50.57 74.12 0.36
CA GLN A 679 -51.37 72.97 0.74
C GLN A 679 -50.67 71.64 0.41
N ASP A 680 -50.75 70.71 1.36
CA ASP A 680 -50.32 69.33 1.18
C ASP A 680 -51.44 68.49 0.56
N ILE A 681 -51.28 68.17 -0.72
CA ILE A 681 -52.26 67.39 -1.48
C ILE A 681 -52.22 65.90 -1.14
N SER A 682 -51.25 65.44 -0.35
CA SER A 682 -51.26 64.08 0.22
C SER A 682 -52.26 63.92 1.36
N VAL A 683 -52.61 65.02 2.03
CA VAL A 683 -53.59 65.05 3.13
C VAL A 683 -54.97 65.44 2.62
N ASN A 684 -55.03 66.48 1.78
CA ASN A 684 -56.26 66.94 1.15
C ASN A 684 -55.98 67.46 -0.26
N ASN A 685 -56.45 66.73 -1.26
CA ASN A 685 -56.26 67.03 -2.67
C ASN A 685 -57.21 68.10 -3.23
N LEU A 686 -58.15 68.65 -2.43
CA LEU A 686 -58.97 69.80 -2.78
C LEU A 686 -58.37 71.09 -2.21
N VAL A 687 -57.93 71.97 -3.10
CA VAL A 687 -57.33 73.27 -2.79
C VAL A 687 -58.33 74.38 -3.08
N GLU A 688 -58.93 74.94 -2.03
CA GLU A 688 -59.87 76.07 -2.17
C GLU A 688 -59.17 77.42 -2.01
N ILE A 689 -59.30 78.31 -2.99
CA ILE A 689 -58.72 79.66 -3.01
C ILE A 689 -59.83 80.68 -3.22
N LEU A 690 -59.97 81.63 -2.29
CA LEU A 690 -60.96 82.72 -2.40
C LEU A 690 -60.28 84.00 -2.91
N LEU A 691 -60.71 84.49 -4.07
CA LEU A 691 -60.20 85.73 -4.66
C LEU A 691 -61.17 86.88 -4.39
N ASN A 692 -60.63 88.03 -3.99
CA ASN A 692 -61.38 89.26 -3.84
C ASN A 692 -61.49 89.97 -5.20
N VAL A 693 -62.51 89.58 -5.98
CA VAL A 693 -62.82 90.14 -7.30
C VAL A 693 -64.26 90.69 -7.29
N PRO A 694 -64.58 91.72 -8.10
CA PRO A 694 -65.92 92.31 -8.17
C PRO A 694 -67.05 91.31 -8.47
#